data_AF-A0A944ZCC6-F1
#
_entry.id   AF-A0A944ZCC6-F1
#
_cell.length_a   1.000
_cell.length_b   1.000
_cell.length_c   1.000
_cell.angle_alpha   90.00
_cell.angle_beta   90.00
_cell.angle_gamma   90.00
#
_symmetry.space_group_name_H-M   'P 1'
#
loop_
_entity.id
_entity.type
_entity.pdbx_description
1 polymer ?
#
loop_
_entity_poly.entity_id
_entity_poly.type
_entity_poly.pdbx_seq_one_letter_code
_entity_poly.pdbx_strand_id
1 'polypeptide(L)'
;MEKIYLALVKFNSLQFRYRTFLSFVAVLLVILISDILFHLNFSTTVQFLESQFGIVLSDHQSIDLGFAPEIWGGVLAMVLGTLIIVIAIAAESSPKLMDLFVKDWLSISYVWFLIIASLHSIVIMFYVEPLNRVSSVVLNTYVYLFIASIFTLPYIFYILLYSKTSNVVSTISGIIKSFIFNMNKPTIHSAMNNSLEVVEEYQKEIMGSLDQLDDLLAFTEFKETQTDIIREISTIIQTYVREKPGFNSNFFHLTPTIRDNATFRTYTDIQYQDMADSLTFYEIKVFRLLGNSYIKMIENDRFDIASLIPAELVDIGKVCLNENDNVIMDNVNIRFNTLFRFAIKHAYKNNEPRNLYNLSFHYSNMIQEYVKADRVDMAKYCYDKFKFYANDIYKNAERNPSLYFIVDTLTFELRKCQVLIHEKGWSEEDQMDLLKLILQLDKPPGYSKDGVDKGILGGNNGTRRIQIGLALFYLSVDKKDFASAIAEDYLDDLAYFDEKSFKANVNTQCFLLSIFGPTFWEDTDRGNLNIYFAPEKDQLDSFKELLFELMDNRLETLERDVQFLSLEADKLMQKRQKQDGYLNDADKERMEDLQRKISAREKSDDDKPIDWTLDHDILYSLLCISFFADQEIDESEKGVIFESFGKFVKDVTNESFNIDFGLATGKFIDLKNEGSRQKQYEDSLMNIKNSNKINLDQLNELLSSFIDIANADEFIHDNEVM
;
A
#
# COMPACT_ATOMS: atom_id res chain seq x y z
N MET A 1 39.24 -29.45 -13.85
CA MET A 1 38.79 -28.44 -12.86
C MET A 1 37.42 -28.78 -12.31
N GLU A 2 36.39 -28.96 -13.14
CA GLU A 2 35.02 -29.25 -12.69
C GLU A 2 34.88 -30.49 -11.79
N LYS A 3 35.53 -31.62 -12.14
CA LYS A 3 35.55 -32.82 -11.27
C LYS A 3 36.22 -32.58 -9.91
N ILE A 4 37.20 -31.68 -9.84
CA ILE A 4 37.89 -31.33 -8.58
C ILE A 4 36.97 -30.43 -7.75
N TYR A 5 36.29 -29.47 -8.38
CA TYR A 5 35.30 -28.61 -7.72
C TYR A 5 34.14 -29.42 -7.17
N LEU A 6 33.57 -30.34 -7.96
CA LEU A 6 32.52 -31.24 -7.48
C LEU A 6 33.01 -32.09 -6.30
N ALA A 7 34.21 -32.65 -6.37
CA ALA A 7 34.78 -33.44 -5.28
C ALA A 7 34.96 -32.60 -4.00
N LEU A 8 35.40 -31.35 -4.12
CA LEU A 8 35.61 -30.44 -2.99
C LEU A 8 34.28 -30.00 -2.35
N VAL A 9 33.25 -29.75 -3.17
CA VAL A 9 31.89 -29.46 -2.68
C VAL A 9 31.29 -30.67 -1.98
N LYS A 10 31.39 -31.87 -2.57
CA LYS A 10 30.93 -33.11 -1.95
C LYS A 10 31.68 -33.42 -0.66
N PHE A 11 32.97 -33.11 -0.58
CA PHE A 11 33.74 -33.26 0.66
C PHE A 11 33.24 -32.31 1.76
N ASN A 12 32.98 -31.05 1.44
CA ASN A 12 32.41 -30.10 2.40
C ASN A 12 31.00 -30.50 2.85
N SER A 13 30.16 -30.98 1.93
CA SER A 13 28.84 -31.54 2.22
C SER A 13 28.92 -32.75 3.17
N LEU A 14 29.84 -33.68 2.91
CA LEU A 14 30.12 -34.81 3.79
C LEU A 14 30.59 -34.36 5.18
N GLN A 15 31.45 -33.34 5.24
CA GLN A 15 31.88 -32.74 6.51
C GLN A 15 30.71 -32.15 7.28
N PHE A 16 29.76 -31.52 6.59
CA PHE A 16 28.56 -30.96 7.20
C PHE A 16 27.64 -32.06 7.73
N ARG A 17 27.36 -33.09 6.91
CA ARG A 17 26.44 -34.18 7.23
C ARG A 17 26.95 -35.10 8.34
N TYR A 18 28.23 -35.40 8.36
CA TYR A 18 28.86 -36.32 9.32
C TYR A 18 29.69 -35.59 10.37
N ARG A 19 29.39 -34.31 10.64
CA ARG A 19 30.16 -33.43 11.53
C ARG A 19 30.46 -34.09 12.88
N THR A 20 29.45 -34.63 13.56
CA THR A 20 29.59 -35.28 14.87
C THR A 20 30.54 -36.48 14.84
N PHE A 21 30.47 -37.28 13.79
CA PHE A 21 31.34 -38.44 13.63
C PHE A 21 32.77 -38.02 13.29
N LEU A 22 32.93 -37.05 12.38
CA LEU A 22 34.24 -36.52 12.01
C LEU A 22 34.93 -35.82 13.17
N SER A 23 34.20 -35.03 13.97
CA SER A 23 34.74 -34.42 15.19
C SER A 23 35.13 -35.48 16.21
N PHE A 24 34.35 -36.56 16.35
CA PHE A 24 34.71 -37.69 17.21
C PHE A 24 36.04 -38.31 16.78
N VAL A 25 36.16 -38.67 15.49
CA VAL A 25 37.40 -39.26 14.94
C VAL A 25 38.57 -38.30 15.06
N ALA A 26 38.37 -37.00 14.79
CA ALA A 26 39.41 -35.99 14.92
C ALA A 26 39.91 -35.87 16.36
N VAL A 27 39.02 -35.76 17.35
CA VAL A 27 39.39 -35.67 18.76
C VAL A 27 40.06 -36.95 19.25
N LEU A 28 39.56 -38.12 18.82
CA LEU A 28 40.17 -39.41 19.13
C LEU A 28 41.62 -39.47 18.62
N LEU A 29 41.85 -39.09 17.36
CA LEU A 29 43.18 -39.05 16.78
C LEU A 29 44.08 -38.04 17.50
N VAL A 30 43.56 -36.86 17.85
CA VAL A 30 44.31 -35.85 18.62
C VAL A 30 44.77 -36.43 19.95
N ILE A 31 43.88 -37.06 20.73
CA ILE A 31 44.23 -37.66 22.03
C ILE A 31 45.26 -38.78 21.88
N LEU A 32 45.08 -39.68 20.90
CA LEU A 32 46.02 -40.78 20.66
C LEU A 32 47.40 -40.28 20.21
N ILE A 33 47.44 -39.33 19.29
CA ILE A 33 48.70 -38.76 18.77
C ILE A 33 49.42 -37.99 19.86
N SER A 34 48.70 -37.16 20.63
CA SER A 34 49.31 -36.39 21.71
C SER A 34 49.77 -37.29 22.86
N ASP A 35 49.08 -38.39 23.17
CA ASP A 35 49.56 -39.40 24.12
C ASP A 35 50.86 -40.07 23.64
N ILE A 36 50.91 -40.50 22.38
CA ILE A 36 52.12 -41.09 21.78
C ILE A 36 53.28 -40.09 21.78
N LEU A 37 53.04 -38.85 21.33
CA LEU A 37 54.07 -37.81 21.29
C LEU A 37 54.56 -37.43 22.69
N PHE A 38 53.67 -37.35 23.67
CA PHE A 38 54.05 -37.05 25.05
C PHE A 38 54.86 -38.19 25.65
N HIS A 39 54.50 -39.45 25.36
CA HIS A 39 55.27 -40.61 25.78
C HIS A 39 56.70 -40.62 25.22
N LEU A 40 56.85 -40.35 23.92
CA LEU A 40 58.18 -40.29 23.27
C LEU A 40 59.07 -39.19 23.87
N ASN A 41 58.48 -38.06 24.26
CA ASN A 41 59.20 -36.92 24.82
C ASN A 41 59.26 -36.95 26.37
N PHE A 42 58.66 -37.95 27.01
CA PHE A 42 58.45 -37.95 28.46
C PHE A 42 59.77 -37.86 29.24
N SER A 43 60.80 -38.59 28.82
CA SER A 43 62.12 -38.55 29.48
C SER A 43 62.72 -37.14 29.49
N THR A 44 62.60 -36.42 28.38
CA THR A 44 63.05 -35.02 28.25
C THR A 44 62.23 -34.10 29.16
N THR A 45 60.91 -34.29 29.20
CA THR A 45 60.01 -33.49 30.05
C THR A 45 60.30 -33.68 31.53
N VAL A 46 60.54 -34.93 31.97
CA VAL A 46 60.89 -35.24 33.37
C VAL A 46 62.21 -34.59 33.75
N GLN A 47 63.25 -34.71 32.91
CA GLN A 47 64.55 -34.06 33.16
C GLN A 47 64.45 -32.53 33.23
N PHE A 48 63.60 -31.94 32.38
CA PHE A 48 63.35 -30.49 32.41
C PHE A 48 62.67 -30.08 33.73
N LEU A 49 61.62 -30.78 34.15
CA LEU A 49 60.87 -30.46 35.37
C LEU A 49 61.71 -30.69 36.64
N GLU A 50 62.54 -31.72 36.65
CA GLU A 50 63.47 -32.00 37.74
C GLU A 50 64.55 -30.92 37.83
N SER A 51 65.18 -30.55 36.71
CA SER A 51 66.27 -29.56 36.69
C SER A 51 65.83 -28.12 36.97
N GLN A 52 64.63 -27.72 36.53
CA GLN A 52 64.13 -26.35 36.70
C GLN A 52 63.30 -26.16 37.96
N PHE A 53 62.53 -27.17 38.37
CA PHE A 53 61.54 -27.04 39.45
C PHE A 53 61.72 -28.07 40.57
N GLY A 54 62.66 -29.01 40.46
CA GLY A 54 62.89 -30.06 41.47
C GLY A 54 61.77 -31.10 41.56
N ILE A 55 60.92 -31.21 40.52
CA ILE A 55 59.76 -32.11 40.51
C ILE A 55 60.17 -33.47 39.93
N VAL A 56 60.13 -34.52 40.76
CA VAL A 56 60.42 -35.91 40.33
C VAL A 56 59.13 -36.60 39.93
N LEU A 57 58.95 -36.87 38.62
CA LEU A 57 57.76 -37.50 38.03
C LEU A 57 57.95 -38.97 37.65
N SER A 58 59.13 -39.54 37.91
CA SER A 58 59.52 -40.89 37.48
C SER A 58 59.04 -42.01 38.41
N ASP A 59 58.58 -41.70 39.62
CA ASP A 59 58.07 -42.70 40.55
C ASP A 59 56.56 -42.88 40.37
N HIS A 60 56.17 -43.87 39.56
CA HIS A 60 54.76 -44.16 39.31
C HIS A 60 53.97 -44.57 40.56
N GLN A 61 54.65 -44.99 41.65
CA GLN A 61 53.99 -45.34 42.91
C GLN A 61 53.60 -44.09 43.71
N SER A 62 54.18 -42.93 43.37
CA SER A 62 53.91 -41.65 44.02
C SER A 62 52.74 -40.87 43.39
N ILE A 63 52.33 -41.23 42.17
CA ILE A 63 51.23 -40.57 41.45
C ILE A 63 49.93 -41.29 41.80
N ASP A 64 49.09 -40.68 42.63
CA ASP A 64 47.77 -41.22 42.96
C ASP A 64 46.87 -41.25 41.69
N LEU A 65 46.43 -42.46 41.33
CA LEU A 65 45.63 -42.73 40.13
C LEU A 65 44.13 -42.83 40.44
N GLY A 66 43.76 -43.01 41.71
CA GLY A 66 42.40 -43.40 42.08
C GLY A 66 41.37 -42.29 41.88
N PHE A 67 41.79 -41.04 42.00
CA PHE A 67 40.87 -39.89 41.95
C PHE A 67 40.56 -39.41 40.53
N ALA A 68 41.43 -39.63 39.55
CA ALA A 68 41.31 -38.99 38.23
C ALA A 68 40.01 -39.37 37.49
N PRO A 69 39.60 -40.66 37.41
CA PRO A 69 38.32 -41.03 36.81
C PRO A 69 37.10 -40.44 37.55
N GLU A 70 37.19 -40.29 38.88
CA GLU A 70 36.12 -39.69 39.68
C GLU A 70 35.96 -38.19 39.38
N ILE A 71 37.07 -37.44 39.31
CA ILE A 71 37.02 -36.01 38.95
C ILE A 71 36.56 -35.83 37.50
N TRP A 72 37.01 -36.67 36.56
CA TRP A 72 36.49 -36.67 35.19
C TRP A 72 34.98 -36.92 35.16
N GLY A 73 34.48 -37.87 35.96
CA GLY A 73 33.06 -38.10 36.15
C GLY A 73 32.33 -36.86 36.64
N GLY A 74 32.90 -36.14 37.61
CA GLY A 74 32.36 -34.87 38.12
C GLY A 74 32.31 -33.75 37.07
N VAL A 75 33.39 -33.53 36.32
CA VAL A 75 33.45 -32.52 35.25
C VAL A 75 32.45 -32.85 34.14
N LEU A 76 32.40 -34.11 33.72
CA LEU A 76 31.48 -34.58 32.69
C LEU A 76 30.01 -34.46 33.13
N ALA A 77 29.70 -34.84 34.37
CA ALA A 77 28.37 -34.69 34.95
C ALA A 77 27.94 -33.22 35.06
N MET A 78 28.86 -32.33 35.44
CA MET A 78 28.61 -30.89 35.49
C MET A 78 28.29 -30.34 34.09
N VAL A 79 29.16 -30.59 33.11
CA VAL A 79 28.99 -30.06 31.75
C VAL A 79 27.75 -30.64 31.07
N LEU A 80 27.60 -31.97 31.04
CA LEU A 80 26.44 -32.61 30.41
C LEU A 80 25.14 -32.29 31.15
N GLY A 81 25.16 -32.24 32.48
CA GLY A 81 24.00 -31.87 33.29
C GLY A 81 23.53 -30.45 32.98
N THR A 82 24.45 -29.49 32.93
CA THR A 82 24.12 -28.11 32.54
C THR A 82 23.62 -28.04 31.11
N LEU A 83 24.25 -28.74 30.16
CA LEU A 83 23.78 -28.79 28.76
C LEU A 83 22.34 -29.29 28.65
N ILE A 84 22.02 -30.40 29.33
CA ILE A 84 20.67 -30.99 29.32
C ILE A 84 19.66 -29.98 29.87
N ILE A 85 19.97 -29.32 30.98
CA ILE A 85 19.08 -28.31 31.59
C ILE A 85 18.89 -27.12 30.66
N VAL A 86 19.97 -26.54 30.14
CA VAL A 86 19.91 -25.34 29.29
C VAL A 86 19.19 -25.64 27.98
N ILE A 87 19.48 -26.77 27.34
CA ILE A 87 18.80 -27.17 26.10
C ILE A 87 17.33 -27.47 26.38
N ALA A 88 16.99 -28.12 27.50
CA ALA A 88 15.59 -28.38 27.85
C ALA A 88 14.81 -27.08 28.04
N ILE A 89 15.32 -26.13 28.82
CA ILE A 89 14.69 -24.82 29.05
C ILE A 89 14.60 -24.04 27.74
N ALA A 90 15.67 -24.01 26.95
CA ALA A 90 15.70 -23.25 25.72
C ALA A 90 14.81 -23.89 24.63
N ALA A 91 14.64 -25.22 24.62
CA ALA A 91 13.75 -25.91 23.70
C ALA A 91 12.26 -25.60 23.92
N GLU A 92 11.86 -25.15 25.12
CA GLU A 92 10.49 -24.67 25.38
C GLU A 92 10.17 -23.40 24.59
N SER A 93 11.16 -22.52 24.37
CA SER A 93 10.98 -21.22 23.72
C SER A 93 11.58 -21.14 22.31
N SER A 94 12.52 -22.02 21.99
CA SER A 94 13.29 -22.04 20.74
C SER A 94 13.31 -23.46 20.17
N PRO A 95 12.33 -23.84 19.34
CA PRO A 95 12.31 -25.16 18.72
C PRO A 95 13.59 -25.41 17.90
N LYS A 96 14.00 -26.68 17.82
CA LYS A 96 15.17 -27.13 17.04
C LYS A 96 16.53 -26.56 17.47
N LEU A 97 16.65 -26.02 18.69
CA LEU A 97 17.93 -25.59 19.26
C LEU A 97 18.98 -26.72 19.30
N MET A 98 18.53 -27.96 19.48
CA MET A 98 19.39 -29.15 19.36
C MET A 98 20.07 -29.26 17.98
N ASP A 99 19.35 -28.95 16.89
CA ASP A 99 19.91 -29.03 15.53
C ASP A 99 21.05 -28.03 15.33
N LEU A 100 20.96 -26.86 15.98
CA LEU A 100 22.02 -25.85 15.96
C LEU A 100 23.22 -26.24 16.82
N PHE A 101 22.98 -26.88 17.97
CA PHE A 101 24.07 -27.39 18.82
C PHE A 101 24.88 -28.48 18.11
N VAL A 102 24.21 -29.41 17.41
CA VAL A 102 24.86 -30.47 16.63
C VAL A 102 25.56 -29.92 15.36
N LYS A 103 25.30 -28.66 15.00
CA LYS A 103 26.06 -27.95 13.97
C LYS A 103 27.24 -27.18 14.55
N ASP A 104 27.41 -26.99 15.86
CA ASP A 104 28.55 -26.22 16.39
C ASP A 104 29.82 -27.07 16.59
N TRP A 105 30.91 -26.71 15.91
CA TRP A 105 32.20 -27.42 16.00
C TRP A 105 32.81 -27.31 17.39
N LEU A 106 32.75 -26.13 18.02
CA LEU A 106 33.38 -25.92 19.32
C LEU A 106 32.72 -26.80 20.38
N SER A 107 31.39 -26.77 20.44
CA SER A 107 30.62 -27.58 21.38
C SER A 107 30.85 -29.08 21.21
N ILE A 108 30.75 -29.58 19.98
CA ILE A 108 30.90 -31.01 19.73
C ILE A 108 32.34 -31.48 20.01
N SER A 109 33.34 -30.71 19.58
CA SER A 109 34.74 -31.04 19.85
C SER A 109 35.05 -31.04 21.34
N TYR A 110 34.51 -30.09 22.10
CA TYR A 110 34.71 -30.02 23.55
C TYR A 110 34.04 -31.20 24.27
N VAL A 111 32.79 -31.53 23.94
CA VAL A 111 32.08 -32.67 24.52
C VAL A 111 32.80 -33.99 24.19
N TRP A 112 33.26 -34.18 22.95
CA TRP A 112 34.05 -35.37 22.61
C TRP A 112 35.38 -35.42 23.33
N PHE A 113 36.04 -34.26 23.54
CA PHE A 113 37.26 -34.20 24.31
C PHE A 113 37.03 -34.67 25.76
N LEU A 114 35.97 -34.19 26.42
CA LEU A 114 35.62 -34.63 27.78
C LEU A 114 35.33 -36.14 27.84
N ILE A 115 34.55 -36.66 26.89
CA ILE A 115 34.18 -38.09 26.85
C ILE A 115 35.42 -38.97 26.60
N ILE A 116 36.22 -38.66 25.59
CA ILE A 116 37.36 -39.49 25.19
C ILE A 116 38.51 -39.36 26.20
N ALA A 117 38.76 -38.17 26.75
CA ALA A 117 39.78 -37.98 27.80
C ALA A 117 39.39 -38.67 29.12
N SER A 118 38.09 -38.69 29.46
CA SER A 118 37.57 -39.48 30.59
C SER A 118 37.74 -40.99 30.35
N LEU A 119 37.37 -41.49 29.16
CA LEU A 119 37.58 -42.90 28.80
C LEU A 119 39.07 -43.27 28.81
N HIS A 120 39.93 -42.39 28.32
CA HIS A 120 41.37 -42.54 28.37
C HIS A 120 41.89 -42.67 29.81
N SER A 121 41.36 -41.88 30.76
CA SER A 121 41.67 -42.01 32.19
C SER A 121 41.30 -43.38 32.75
N ILE A 122 40.14 -43.93 32.37
CA ILE A 122 39.68 -45.26 32.82
C ILE A 122 40.59 -46.35 32.26
N VAL A 123 40.92 -46.29 30.96
CA VAL A 123 41.80 -47.27 30.30
C VAL A 123 43.19 -47.26 30.95
N ILE A 124 43.75 -46.07 31.18
CA ILE A 124 45.04 -45.91 31.86
C ILE A 124 44.99 -46.55 33.25
N MET A 125 43.96 -46.26 34.07
CA MET A 125 43.85 -46.80 35.43
C MET A 125 44.01 -48.33 35.48
N PHE A 126 43.46 -49.06 34.51
CA PHE A 126 43.56 -50.53 34.47
C PHE A 126 44.82 -51.07 33.78
N TYR A 127 45.45 -50.30 32.88
CA TYR A 127 46.51 -50.80 32.01
C TYR A 127 47.86 -50.07 32.16
N VAL A 128 48.04 -49.17 33.15
CA VAL A 128 49.31 -48.47 33.42
C VAL A 128 50.46 -49.42 33.73
N GLU A 129 50.27 -50.37 34.65
CA GLU A 129 51.32 -51.31 35.04
C GLU A 129 51.69 -52.28 33.91
N PRO A 130 50.73 -52.93 33.20
CA PRO A 130 51.05 -53.80 32.07
C PRO A 130 51.73 -53.10 30.89
N LEU A 131 51.46 -51.81 30.67
CA LEU A 131 51.93 -51.07 29.48
C LEU A 131 53.12 -50.13 29.76
N ASN A 132 53.53 -49.95 31.02
CA ASN A 132 54.57 -49.01 31.44
C ASN A 132 54.36 -47.57 30.89
N ARG A 133 53.13 -47.06 31.02
CA ARG A 133 52.67 -45.78 30.43
C ARG A 133 52.42 -44.68 31.47
N VAL A 134 53.38 -44.47 32.36
CA VAL A 134 53.33 -43.40 33.40
C VAL A 134 53.17 -42.01 32.77
N SER A 135 53.76 -41.79 31.60
CA SER A 135 53.59 -40.56 30.81
C SER A 135 52.13 -40.23 30.52
N SER A 136 51.31 -41.24 30.22
CA SER A 136 49.92 -41.09 29.83
C SER A 136 49.05 -40.68 31.01
N VAL A 137 49.38 -41.18 32.20
CA VAL A 137 48.81 -40.72 33.48
C VAL A 137 49.07 -39.24 33.66
N VAL A 138 50.34 -38.84 33.58
CA VAL A 138 50.75 -37.45 33.82
C VAL A 138 50.04 -36.52 32.84
N LEU A 139 50.02 -36.89 31.55
CA LEU A 139 49.32 -36.14 30.52
C LEU A 139 47.83 -36.01 30.83
N ASN A 140 47.15 -37.10 31.16
CA ASN A 140 45.71 -37.04 31.40
C ASN A 140 45.36 -36.24 32.66
N THR A 141 46.01 -36.56 33.79
CA THR A 141 45.69 -35.99 35.10
C THR A 141 46.11 -34.54 35.23
N TYR A 142 47.31 -34.17 34.74
CA TYR A 142 47.83 -32.81 34.94
C TYR A 142 47.62 -31.88 33.75
N VAL A 143 47.45 -32.42 32.53
CA VAL A 143 47.25 -31.59 31.33
C VAL A 143 45.81 -31.63 30.86
N TYR A 144 45.26 -32.79 30.49
CA TYR A 144 43.90 -32.85 29.96
C TYR A 144 42.84 -32.45 30.98
N LEU A 145 42.93 -32.97 32.20
CA LEU A 145 41.96 -32.67 33.25
C LEU A 145 42.04 -31.19 33.63
N PHE A 146 43.24 -30.62 33.72
CA PHE A 146 43.41 -29.18 33.98
C PHE A 146 42.80 -28.31 32.88
N ILE A 147 43.06 -28.64 31.61
CA ILE A 147 42.45 -27.96 30.45
C ILE A 147 40.93 -28.09 30.50
N ALA A 148 40.40 -29.29 30.72
CA ALA A 148 38.97 -29.54 30.84
C ALA A 148 38.33 -28.69 31.96
N SER A 149 38.94 -28.67 33.15
CA SER A 149 38.42 -27.90 34.28
C SER A 149 38.44 -26.39 34.02
N ILE A 150 39.52 -25.84 33.44
CA ILE A 150 39.59 -24.41 33.11
C ILE A 150 38.52 -24.01 32.10
N PHE A 151 38.29 -24.82 31.07
CA PHE A 151 37.32 -24.51 30.03
C PHE A 151 35.87 -24.84 30.40
N THR A 152 35.62 -25.51 31.53
CA THR A 152 34.27 -25.88 31.96
C THR A 152 33.37 -24.65 32.14
N LEU A 153 33.79 -23.65 32.91
CA LEU A 153 32.98 -22.44 33.12
C LEU A 153 32.83 -21.60 31.84
N PRO A 154 33.90 -21.25 31.10
CA PRO A 154 33.78 -20.56 29.82
C PRO A 154 32.84 -21.26 28.84
N TYR A 155 32.90 -22.58 28.76
CA TYR A 155 32.01 -23.36 27.89
C TYR A 155 30.55 -23.29 28.34
N ILE A 156 30.28 -23.41 29.65
CA ILE A 156 28.91 -23.25 30.18
C ILE A 156 28.35 -21.86 29.82
N PHE A 157 29.12 -20.79 30.02
CA PHE A 157 28.70 -19.44 29.64
C PHE A 157 28.49 -19.29 28.13
N TYR A 158 29.37 -19.88 27.32
CA TYR A 158 29.23 -19.89 25.86
C TYR A 158 27.89 -20.51 25.45
N ILE A 159 27.51 -21.66 26.02
CA ILE A 159 26.24 -22.31 25.70
C ILE A 159 25.04 -21.51 26.18
N LEU A 160 25.09 -20.94 27.38
CA LEU A 160 24.02 -20.08 27.90
C LEU A 160 23.76 -18.89 26.98
N LEU A 161 24.83 -18.27 26.48
CA LEU A 161 24.74 -17.18 25.49
C LEU A 161 24.24 -17.70 24.14
N TYR A 162 24.77 -18.82 23.67
CA TYR A 162 24.37 -19.43 22.39
C TYR A 162 22.88 -19.80 22.38
N SER A 163 22.33 -20.25 23.51
CA SER A 163 20.92 -20.62 23.65
C SER A 163 19.95 -19.44 23.73
N LYS A 164 20.45 -18.20 23.86
CA LYS A 164 19.58 -17.01 23.85
C LYS A 164 18.94 -16.88 22.47
N THR A 165 17.62 -16.71 22.42
CA THR A 165 16.86 -16.68 21.16
C THR A 165 17.39 -15.64 20.16
N SER A 166 17.82 -14.45 20.60
CA SER A 166 18.43 -13.45 19.71
C SER A 166 19.71 -13.96 19.00
N ASN A 167 20.54 -14.72 19.70
CA ASN A 167 21.78 -15.28 19.15
C ASN A 167 21.49 -16.47 18.23
N VAL A 168 20.48 -17.27 18.59
CA VAL A 168 19.95 -18.34 17.72
C VAL A 168 19.48 -17.75 16.39
N VAL A 169 18.69 -16.68 16.42
CA VAL A 169 18.20 -15.97 15.22
C VAL A 169 19.37 -15.46 14.39
N SER A 170 20.34 -14.76 15.00
CA SER A 170 21.53 -14.28 14.29
C SER A 170 22.34 -15.41 13.65
N THR A 171 22.42 -16.57 14.32
CA THR A 171 23.17 -17.73 13.82
C THR A 171 22.47 -18.34 12.61
N ILE A 172 21.16 -18.58 12.68
CA ILE A 172 20.38 -19.12 11.56
C ILE A 172 20.44 -18.16 10.35
N SER A 173 20.27 -16.86 10.59
CA SER A 173 20.35 -15.86 9.53
C SER A 173 21.74 -15.79 8.89
N GLY A 174 22.80 -15.93 9.70
CA GLY A 174 24.18 -16.03 9.20
C GLY A 174 24.41 -17.27 8.33
N ILE A 175 23.81 -18.42 8.69
CA ILE A 175 23.85 -19.64 7.88
C ILE A 175 23.21 -19.38 6.50
N ILE A 176 22.01 -18.81 6.45
CA ILE A 176 21.31 -18.54 5.19
C ILE A 176 22.14 -17.59 4.31
N LYS A 177 22.59 -16.46 4.86
CA LYS A 177 23.42 -15.48 4.14
C LYS A 177 24.70 -16.13 3.60
N SER A 178 25.36 -17.00 4.37
CA SER A 178 26.54 -17.74 3.91
C SER A 178 26.23 -18.63 2.70
N PHE A 179 25.11 -19.36 2.71
CA PHE A 179 24.69 -20.15 1.55
C PHE A 179 24.39 -19.28 0.33
N ILE A 180 23.70 -18.15 0.52
CA ILE A 180 23.42 -17.15 -0.54
C ILE A 180 24.73 -16.70 -1.21
N PHE A 181 25.70 -16.22 -0.43
CA PHE A 181 26.99 -15.78 -0.99
C PHE A 181 27.81 -16.93 -1.60
N ASN A 182 27.71 -18.15 -1.06
CA ASN A 182 28.42 -19.30 -1.60
C ASN A 182 27.90 -19.73 -2.97
N MET A 183 26.62 -19.52 -3.29
CA MET A 183 26.06 -19.87 -4.61
C MET A 183 26.75 -19.12 -5.76
N ASN A 184 27.28 -17.93 -5.50
CA ASN A 184 28.01 -17.13 -6.48
C ASN A 184 29.46 -17.59 -6.70
N LYS A 185 29.97 -18.55 -5.91
CA LYS A 185 31.32 -19.07 -6.09
C LYS A 185 31.40 -19.95 -7.35
N PRO A 186 32.43 -19.78 -8.21
CA PRO A 186 32.59 -20.60 -9.41
C PRO A 186 32.64 -22.11 -9.15
N THR A 187 33.14 -22.51 -7.98
CA THR A 187 33.19 -23.91 -7.54
C THR A 187 31.80 -24.51 -7.33
N ILE A 188 30.90 -23.75 -6.70
CA ILE A 188 29.52 -24.17 -6.43
C ILE A 188 28.72 -24.14 -7.73
N HIS A 189 28.88 -23.07 -8.50
CA HIS A 189 28.22 -22.93 -9.79
C HIS A 189 28.53 -24.11 -10.73
N SER A 190 29.81 -24.52 -10.83
CA SER A 190 30.22 -25.69 -11.59
C SER A 190 29.69 -27.02 -11.02
N ALA A 191 29.60 -27.14 -9.68
CA ALA A 191 29.06 -28.33 -9.04
C ALA A 191 27.55 -28.50 -9.28
N MET A 192 26.78 -27.42 -9.28
CA MET A 192 25.33 -27.43 -9.56
C MET A 192 25.00 -27.85 -11.00
N ASN A 193 25.86 -27.53 -11.97
CA ASN A 193 25.70 -28.02 -13.35
C ASN A 193 25.80 -29.54 -13.47
N ASN A 194 26.53 -30.18 -12.54
CA ASN A 194 26.93 -31.58 -12.66
C ASN A 194 26.29 -32.50 -11.62
N SER A 195 25.51 -31.97 -10.66
CA SER A 195 24.96 -32.76 -9.55
C SER A 195 23.67 -32.18 -9.00
N LEU A 196 22.58 -32.93 -9.20
CA LEU A 196 21.27 -32.64 -8.59
C LEU A 196 21.34 -32.64 -7.05
N GLU A 197 22.14 -33.53 -6.46
CA GLU A 197 22.33 -33.61 -5.00
C GLU A 197 22.85 -32.28 -4.42
N VAL A 198 23.76 -31.59 -5.12
CA VAL A 198 24.28 -30.30 -4.68
C VAL A 198 23.21 -29.21 -4.76
N VAL A 199 22.38 -29.23 -5.81
CA VAL A 199 21.24 -28.32 -5.93
C VAL A 199 20.24 -28.56 -4.79
N GLU A 200 19.88 -29.82 -4.54
CA GLU A 200 18.98 -30.21 -3.45
C GLU A 200 19.52 -29.79 -2.09
N GLU A 201 20.82 -29.95 -1.83
CA GLU A 201 21.44 -29.54 -0.57
C GLU A 201 21.32 -28.04 -0.32
N TYR A 202 21.63 -27.21 -1.33
CA TYR A 202 21.51 -25.76 -1.22
C TYR A 202 20.06 -25.32 -1.03
N GLN A 203 19.14 -25.86 -1.83
CA GLN A 203 17.71 -25.61 -1.68
C GLN A 203 17.21 -26.01 -0.30
N LYS A 204 17.64 -27.18 0.22
CA LYS A 204 17.28 -27.68 1.53
C LYS A 204 17.77 -26.79 2.66
N GLU A 205 19.05 -26.39 2.64
CA GLU A 205 19.62 -25.64 3.77
C GLU A 205 19.04 -24.23 3.87
N ILE A 206 18.85 -23.52 2.75
CA ILE A 206 18.25 -22.17 2.81
C ILE A 206 16.77 -22.23 3.20
N MET A 207 16.01 -23.23 2.73
CA MET A 207 14.59 -23.39 3.04
C MET A 207 14.39 -23.87 4.47
N GLY A 208 15.12 -24.90 4.89
CA GLY A 208 15.03 -25.44 6.23
C GLY A 208 15.44 -24.43 7.30
N SER A 209 16.45 -23.60 7.02
CA SER A 209 16.86 -22.52 7.93
C SER A 209 15.81 -21.40 7.98
N LEU A 210 15.17 -21.07 6.85
CA LEU A 210 14.07 -20.10 6.83
C LEU A 210 12.84 -20.64 7.60
N ASP A 211 12.51 -21.92 7.45
CA ASP A 211 11.46 -22.59 8.22
C ASP A 211 11.78 -22.57 9.73
N GLN A 212 13.05 -22.68 10.13
CA GLN A 212 13.46 -22.51 11.53
C GLN A 212 13.23 -21.08 12.06
N LEU A 213 13.46 -20.05 11.24
CA LEU A 213 13.12 -18.67 11.64
C LEU A 213 11.61 -18.46 11.77
N ASP A 214 10.80 -19.05 10.88
CA ASP A 214 9.34 -19.03 10.96
C ASP A 214 8.84 -19.70 12.24
N ASP A 215 9.38 -20.89 12.54
CA ASP A 215 9.07 -21.62 13.78
C ASP A 215 9.42 -20.75 15.00
N LEU A 216 10.61 -20.16 15.05
CA LEU A 216 11.00 -19.27 16.16
C LEU A 216 10.06 -18.07 16.32
N LEU A 217 9.67 -17.44 15.22
CA LEU A 217 8.70 -16.34 15.23
C LEU A 217 7.34 -16.78 15.77
N ALA A 218 6.96 -18.03 15.50
CA ALA A 218 5.70 -18.58 15.93
C ALA A 218 5.63 -18.87 17.44
N PHE A 219 6.75 -19.25 18.08
CA PHE A 219 6.82 -19.64 19.49
C PHE A 219 7.32 -18.56 20.44
N THR A 220 8.06 -17.57 19.95
CA THR A 220 8.61 -16.54 20.84
C THR A 220 7.54 -15.53 21.29
N GLU A 221 7.50 -15.24 22.59
CA GLU A 221 6.55 -14.28 23.17
C GLU A 221 7.10 -12.84 23.21
N PHE A 222 8.42 -12.70 23.28
CA PHE A 222 9.10 -11.41 23.44
C PHE A 222 9.02 -10.56 22.17
N LYS A 223 8.47 -9.34 22.31
CA LYS A 223 8.28 -8.40 21.19
C LYS A 223 9.57 -8.12 20.44
N GLU A 224 10.64 -7.82 21.18
CA GLU A 224 11.96 -7.49 20.63
C GLU A 224 12.48 -8.60 19.72
N THR A 225 12.41 -9.86 20.19
CA THR A 225 12.84 -11.02 19.42
C THR A 225 12.00 -11.23 18.16
N GLN A 226 10.68 -11.02 18.21
CA GLN A 226 9.82 -11.11 17.02
C GLN A 226 10.18 -10.06 15.98
N THR A 227 10.43 -8.82 16.43
CA THR A 227 10.91 -7.73 15.60
C THR A 227 12.25 -8.05 14.95
N ASP A 228 13.22 -8.58 15.72
CA ASP A 228 14.53 -8.99 15.21
C ASP A 228 14.41 -10.08 14.15
N ILE A 229 13.55 -11.09 14.36
CA ILE A 229 13.34 -12.17 13.39
C ILE A 229 12.77 -11.62 12.06
N ILE A 230 11.74 -10.78 12.13
CA ILE A 230 11.11 -10.19 10.94
C ILE A 230 12.15 -9.36 10.15
N ARG A 231 12.96 -8.56 10.85
CA ARG A 231 14.02 -7.75 10.25
C ARG A 231 15.13 -8.61 9.63
N GLU A 232 15.52 -9.70 10.28
CA GLU A 232 16.51 -10.63 9.72
C GLU A 232 15.97 -11.35 8.47
N ILE A 233 14.71 -11.79 8.47
CA ILE A 233 14.06 -12.37 7.29
C ILE A 233 14.05 -11.37 6.13
N SER A 234 13.69 -10.11 6.40
CA SER A 234 13.77 -9.01 5.42
C SER A 234 15.18 -8.82 4.87
N THR A 235 16.19 -8.79 5.75
CA THR A 235 17.59 -8.66 5.35
C THR A 235 18.07 -9.83 4.49
N ILE A 236 17.63 -11.06 4.81
CA ILE A 236 17.93 -12.27 4.05
C ILE A 236 17.40 -12.16 2.63
N ILE A 237 16.12 -11.80 2.45
CA ILE A 237 15.53 -11.72 1.11
C ILE A 237 16.13 -10.56 0.31
N GLN A 238 16.43 -9.42 0.93
CA GLN A 238 17.16 -8.33 0.27
C GLN A 238 18.54 -8.79 -0.21
N THR A 239 19.25 -9.56 0.61
CA THR A 239 20.55 -10.15 0.23
C THR A 239 20.38 -11.15 -0.91
N TYR A 240 19.36 -12.00 -0.85
CA TYR A 240 19.04 -12.96 -1.89
C TYR A 240 18.79 -12.26 -3.24
N VAL A 241 17.96 -11.21 -3.27
CA VAL A 241 17.63 -10.47 -4.50
C VAL A 241 18.87 -9.85 -5.14
N ARG A 242 19.77 -9.24 -4.35
CA ARG A 242 21.03 -8.66 -4.87
C ARG A 242 21.96 -9.71 -5.46
N GLU A 243 22.04 -10.88 -4.84
CA GLU A 243 22.98 -11.93 -5.26
C GLU A 243 22.40 -12.85 -6.34
N LYS A 244 21.06 -12.87 -6.51
CA LYS A 244 20.30 -13.72 -7.44
C LYS A 244 20.82 -13.75 -8.87
N PRO A 245 21.23 -12.62 -9.50
CA PRO A 245 21.74 -12.63 -10.87
C PRO A 245 22.99 -13.51 -11.07
N GLY A 246 23.75 -13.80 -10.00
CA GLY A 246 24.93 -14.66 -10.05
C GLY A 246 24.64 -16.17 -9.87
N PHE A 247 23.40 -16.54 -9.52
CA PHE A 247 23.05 -17.92 -9.24
C PHE A 247 23.04 -18.79 -10.50
N ASN A 248 23.29 -20.08 -10.30
CA ASN A 248 23.18 -21.07 -11.36
C ASN A 248 21.70 -21.32 -11.70
N SER A 249 21.35 -21.40 -12.99
CA SER A 249 19.96 -21.63 -13.42
C SER A 249 19.35 -22.91 -12.86
N ASN A 250 20.15 -23.97 -12.66
CA ASN A 250 19.65 -25.24 -12.13
C ASN A 250 19.15 -25.11 -10.69
N PHE A 251 19.62 -24.11 -9.94
CA PHE A 251 19.14 -23.84 -8.60
C PHE A 251 17.66 -23.48 -8.57
N PHE A 252 17.09 -22.96 -9.65
CA PHE A 252 15.68 -22.58 -9.71
C PHE A 252 14.76 -23.71 -10.16
N HIS A 253 15.30 -24.86 -10.56
CA HIS A 253 14.48 -26.04 -10.80
C HIS A 253 14.03 -26.64 -9.48
N LEU A 254 12.71 -26.66 -9.25
CA LEU A 254 12.13 -27.19 -8.02
C LEU A 254 12.37 -28.70 -7.94
N THR A 255 13.34 -29.09 -7.11
CA THR A 255 13.68 -30.49 -6.81
C THR A 255 12.59 -31.14 -5.96
N PRO A 256 12.55 -32.47 -5.81
CA PRO A 256 11.68 -33.16 -4.85
C PRO A 256 11.70 -32.54 -3.46
N THR A 257 12.86 -32.07 -2.98
CA THR A 257 12.98 -31.40 -1.68
C THR A 257 12.08 -30.16 -1.56
N ILE A 258 12.02 -29.34 -2.61
CA ILE A 258 11.15 -28.15 -2.64
C ILE A 258 9.70 -28.55 -2.84
N ARG A 259 9.42 -29.48 -3.77
CA ARG A 259 8.06 -29.94 -4.08
C ARG A 259 7.38 -30.59 -2.87
N ASP A 260 8.13 -31.29 -2.03
CA ASP A 260 7.60 -31.94 -0.82
C ASP A 260 7.40 -30.97 0.35
N ASN A 261 7.96 -29.75 0.29
CA ASN A 261 7.76 -28.73 1.32
C ASN A 261 6.28 -28.31 1.37
N ALA A 262 5.75 -28.14 2.58
CA ALA A 262 4.34 -27.79 2.81
C ALA A 262 3.88 -26.52 2.08
N THR A 263 4.79 -25.59 1.80
CA THR A 263 4.47 -24.38 1.02
C THR A 263 4.12 -24.68 -0.43
N PHE A 264 4.76 -25.68 -1.05
CA PHE A 264 4.71 -25.93 -2.49
C PHE A 264 3.95 -27.20 -2.87
N ARG A 265 3.75 -28.14 -1.94
CA ARG A 265 3.16 -29.46 -2.20
C ARG A 265 1.81 -29.48 -2.91
N THR A 266 1.05 -28.38 -2.84
CA THR A 266 -0.28 -28.25 -3.46
C THR A 266 -0.25 -27.69 -4.88
N TYR A 267 0.91 -27.36 -5.43
CA TYR A 267 1.04 -26.78 -6.76
C TYR A 267 1.06 -27.86 -7.85
N THR A 268 0.62 -27.49 -9.05
CA THR A 268 0.64 -28.37 -10.24
C THR A 268 1.98 -28.30 -10.97
N ASP A 269 2.26 -29.27 -11.85
CA ASP A 269 3.50 -29.29 -12.64
C ASP A 269 3.69 -28.03 -13.49
N ILE A 270 2.60 -27.46 -14.02
CA ILE A 270 2.63 -26.20 -14.78
C ILE A 270 3.13 -25.06 -13.87
N GLN A 271 2.59 -24.95 -12.66
CA GLN A 271 2.99 -23.88 -11.74
C GLN A 271 4.42 -24.06 -11.21
N TYR A 272 4.91 -25.30 -11.07
CA TYR A 272 6.31 -25.55 -10.77
C TYR A 272 7.21 -25.04 -11.90
N GLN A 273 6.80 -25.26 -13.15
CA GLN A 273 7.52 -24.75 -14.31
C GLN A 273 7.53 -23.22 -14.34
N ASP A 274 6.37 -22.58 -14.14
CA ASP A 274 6.26 -21.11 -14.10
C ASP A 274 7.16 -20.48 -13.02
N MET A 275 7.26 -21.10 -11.84
CA MET A 275 8.16 -20.63 -10.78
C MET A 275 9.64 -20.82 -11.11
N ALA A 276 9.98 -21.90 -11.81
CA ALA A 276 11.34 -22.13 -12.28
C ALA A 276 11.72 -21.14 -13.38
N ASP A 277 10.82 -20.87 -14.33
CA ASP A 277 11.07 -19.95 -15.44
C ASP A 277 11.16 -18.49 -14.97
N SER A 278 10.36 -18.12 -13.97
CA SER A 278 10.41 -16.79 -13.33
C SER A 278 11.50 -16.66 -12.27
N LEU A 279 12.17 -17.75 -11.89
CA LEU A 279 13.22 -17.79 -10.87
C LEU A 279 12.74 -17.27 -9.49
N THR A 280 11.49 -17.53 -9.08
CA THR A 280 10.84 -16.85 -7.94
C THR A 280 10.50 -17.71 -6.72
N PHE A 281 10.86 -19.00 -6.71
CA PHE A 281 10.35 -19.92 -5.68
C PHE A 281 10.75 -19.50 -4.25
N TYR A 282 11.97 -18.96 -4.04
CA TYR A 282 12.43 -18.55 -2.73
C TYR A 282 11.70 -17.30 -2.22
N GLU A 283 11.51 -16.33 -3.09
CA GLU A 283 10.78 -15.10 -2.85
C GLU A 283 9.32 -15.40 -2.46
N ILE A 284 8.67 -16.29 -3.21
CA ILE A 284 7.29 -16.73 -2.92
C ILE A 284 7.20 -17.33 -1.51
N LYS A 285 8.18 -18.14 -1.11
CA LYS A 285 8.23 -18.70 0.25
C LYS A 285 8.34 -17.59 1.30
N VAL A 286 9.31 -16.70 1.16
CA VAL A 286 9.55 -15.61 2.14
C VAL A 286 8.33 -14.70 2.24
N PHE A 287 7.77 -14.30 1.11
CA PHE A 287 6.59 -13.43 1.08
C PHE A 287 5.35 -14.10 1.68
N ARG A 288 5.19 -15.42 1.51
CA ARG A 288 4.11 -16.16 2.16
C ARG A 288 4.32 -16.26 3.67
N LEU A 289 5.56 -16.47 4.11
CA LEU A 289 5.93 -16.44 5.54
C LEU A 289 5.56 -15.09 6.15
N LEU A 290 6.08 -13.98 5.61
CA LEU A 290 5.78 -12.63 6.10
C LEU A 290 4.28 -12.33 6.09
N GLY A 291 3.56 -12.76 5.04
CA GLY A 291 2.10 -12.63 4.96
C GLY A 291 1.35 -13.41 6.04
N ASN A 292 1.76 -14.65 6.31
CA ASN A 292 1.18 -15.45 7.39
C ASN A 292 1.49 -14.84 8.77
N SER A 293 2.73 -14.36 8.98
CA SER A 293 3.13 -13.68 10.21
C SER A 293 2.27 -12.44 10.44
N TYR A 294 2.02 -11.65 9.40
CA TYR A 294 1.16 -10.46 9.50
C TYR A 294 -0.26 -10.83 9.96
N ILE A 295 -0.86 -11.84 9.34
CA ILE A 295 -2.20 -12.32 9.71
C ILE A 295 -2.21 -12.77 11.18
N LYS A 296 -1.19 -13.52 11.60
CA LYS A 296 -1.08 -13.96 13.00
C LYS A 296 -0.91 -12.78 13.96
N MET A 297 -0.15 -11.76 13.61
CA MET A 297 0.07 -10.60 14.48
C MET A 297 -1.20 -9.76 14.64
N ILE A 298 -1.96 -9.55 13.56
CA ILE A 298 -3.24 -8.82 13.66
C ILE A 298 -4.28 -9.61 14.46
N GLU A 299 -4.36 -10.93 14.28
CA GLU A 299 -5.30 -11.79 15.02
C GLU A 299 -5.00 -11.90 16.52
N ASN A 300 -3.76 -11.60 16.94
CA ASN A 300 -3.34 -11.59 18.35
C ASN A 300 -3.16 -10.17 18.91
N ASP A 301 -3.73 -9.15 18.26
CA ASP A 301 -3.67 -7.74 18.67
C ASP A 301 -2.23 -7.17 18.82
N ARG A 302 -1.27 -7.74 18.08
CA ARG A 302 0.15 -7.31 18.04
C ARG A 302 0.37 -6.30 16.92
N PHE A 303 -0.37 -5.18 16.97
CA PHE A 303 -0.39 -4.19 15.87
C PHE A 303 0.95 -3.49 15.63
N ASP A 304 1.76 -3.31 16.66
CA ASP A 304 3.13 -2.78 16.57
C ASP A 304 4.00 -3.63 15.66
N ILE A 305 3.95 -4.95 15.83
CA ILE A 305 4.69 -5.92 15.01
C ILE A 305 4.03 -6.14 13.65
N ALA A 306 2.70 -6.15 13.60
CA ALA A 306 1.98 -6.23 12.34
C ALA A 306 2.37 -5.06 11.41
N SER A 307 2.53 -3.86 11.94
CA SER A 307 2.97 -2.66 11.19
C SER A 307 4.42 -2.74 10.70
N LEU A 308 5.29 -3.49 11.39
CA LEU A 308 6.67 -3.70 10.97
C LEU A 308 6.77 -4.46 9.65
N ILE A 309 5.92 -5.46 9.42
CA ILE A 309 5.99 -6.32 8.23
C ILE A 309 5.82 -5.54 6.92
N PRO A 310 4.78 -4.70 6.73
CA PRO A 310 4.69 -3.87 5.54
C PRO A 310 5.80 -2.81 5.46
N ALA A 311 6.36 -2.35 6.58
CA ALA A 311 7.56 -1.51 6.56
C ALA A 311 8.76 -2.25 5.94
N GLU A 312 9.01 -3.49 6.35
CA GLU A 312 10.05 -4.34 5.77
C GLU A 312 9.76 -4.67 4.29
N LEU A 313 8.48 -4.82 3.90
CA LEU A 313 8.12 -4.97 2.48
C LEU A 313 8.49 -3.75 1.64
N VAL A 314 8.40 -2.53 2.19
CA VAL A 314 8.89 -1.32 1.51
C VAL A 314 10.41 -1.43 1.27
N ASP A 315 11.17 -1.84 2.28
CA ASP A 315 12.63 -1.96 2.16
C ASP A 315 13.04 -3.06 1.17
N ILE A 316 12.29 -4.17 1.13
CA ILE A 316 12.44 -5.19 0.08
C ILE A 316 12.13 -4.59 -1.30
N GLY A 317 11.04 -3.83 -1.42
CA GLY A 317 10.64 -3.15 -2.66
C GLY A 317 11.71 -2.17 -3.17
N LYS A 318 12.32 -1.38 -2.28
CA LYS A 318 13.47 -0.50 -2.62
C LYS A 318 14.65 -1.27 -3.20
N VAL A 319 14.96 -2.44 -2.63
CA VAL A 319 16.04 -3.29 -3.16
C VAL A 319 15.68 -3.79 -4.55
N CYS A 320 14.44 -4.23 -4.77
CA CYS A 320 13.98 -4.69 -6.08
C CYS A 320 14.01 -3.57 -7.13
N LEU A 321 13.70 -2.33 -6.74
CA LEU A 321 13.84 -1.14 -7.59
C LEU A 321 15.29 -0.90 -7.99
N ASN A 322 16.21 -0.94 -7.02
CA ASN A 322 17.64 -0.73 -7.29
C ASN A 322 18.23 -1.80 -8.22
N GLU A 323 17.78 -3.05 -8.10
CA GLU A 323 18.21 -4.18 -8.96
C GLU A 323 17.41 -4.29 -10.27
N ASN A 324 16.43 -3.42 -10.51
CA ASN A 324 15.51 -3.44 -11.67
C ASN A 324 14.77 -4.79 -11.87
N ASP A 325 14.44 -5.51 -10.79
CA ASP A 325 13.72 -6.79 -10.87
C ASP A 325 12.19 -6.57 -10.87
N ASN A 326 11.61 -6.41 -12.07
CA ASN A 326 10.18 -6.21 -12.26
C ASN A 326 9.31 -7.36 -11.73
N VAL A 327 9.79 -8.60 -11.85
CA VAL A 327 9.02 -9.78 -11.44
C VAL A 327 8.85 -9.79 -9.92
N ILE A 328 9.91 -9.46 -9.18
CA ILE A 328 9.82 -9.39 -7.72
C ILE A 328 9.05 -8.14 -7.26
N MET A 329 9.17 -7.00 -7.96
CA MET A 329 8.36 -5.82 -7.68
C MET A 329 6.85 -6.11 -7.80
N ASP A 330 6.42 -6.84 -8.83
CA ASP A 330 5.03 -7.29 -8.94
C ASP A 330 4.62 -8.16 -7.75
N ASN A 331 5.50 -9.05 -7.30
CA ASN A 331 5.24 -9.87 -6.12
C ASN A 331 5.10 -9.04 -4.84
N VAL A 332 5.88 -7.97 -4.66
CA VAL A 332 5.76 -7.02 -3.54
C VAL A 332 4.38 -6.34 -3.58
N ASN A 333 3.96 -5.84 -4.74
CA ASN A 333 2.64 -5.22 -4.91
C ASN A 333 1.50 -6.21 -4.62
N ILE A 334 1.60 -7.45 -5.11
CA ILE A 334 0.64 -8.52 -4.78
C ILE A 334 0.61 -8.78 -3.27
N ARG A 335 1.75 -8.68 -2.57
CA ARG A 335 1.78 -8.84 -1.12
C ARG A 335 1.06 -7.71 -0.39
N PHE A 336 1.34 -6.44 -0.70
CA PHE A 336 0.57 -5.32 -0.14
C PHE A 336 -0.94 -5.50 -0.33
N ASN A 337 -1.37 -5.84 -1.54
CA ASN A 337 -2.76 -6.13 -1.87
C ASN A 337 -3.34 -7.33 -1.08
N THR A 338 -2.51 -8.32 -0.78
CA THR A 338 -2.91 -9.46 0.06
C THR A 338 -3.07 -9.01 1.51
N LEU A 339 -2.12 -8.24 2.06
CA LEU A 339 -2.22 -7.70 3.43
C LEU A 339 -3.47 -6.83 3.58
N PHE A 340 -3.80 -6.01 2.57
CA PHE A 340 -5.01 -5.17 2.57
C PHE A 340 -6.28 -6.00 2.69
N ARG A 341 -6.42 -7.06 1.87
CA ARG A 341 -7.58 -7.95 1.92
C ARG A 341 -7.77 -8.58 3.31
N PHE A 342 -6.69 -9.03 3.95
CA PHE A 342 -6.77 -9.60 5.30
C PHE A 342 -7.04 -8.54 6.37
N ALA A 343 -6.43 -7.35 6.25
CA ALA A 343 -6.65 -6.26 7.18
C ALA A 343 -8.09 -5.74 7.13
N ILE A 344 -8.70 -5.60 5.94
CA ILE A 344 -10.12 -5.22 5.79
C ILE A 344 -11.02 -6.26 6.43
N LYS A 345 -10.79 -7.55 6.14
CA LYS A 345 -11.56 -8.65 6.74
C LYS A 345 -11.46 -8.66 8.26
N HIS A 346 -10.27 -8.43 8.82
CA HIS A 346 -10.04 -8.32 10.25
C HIS A 346 -10.78 -7.11 10.85
N ALA A 347 -10.60 -5.93 10.25
CA ALA A 347 -11.21 -4.68 10.72
C ALA A 347 -12.73 -4.77 10.74
N TYR A 348 -13.35 -5.35 9.70
CA TYR A 348 -14.79 -5.59 9.67
C TYR A 348 -15.26 -6.54 10.78
N LYS A 349 -14.59 -7.70 10.93
CA LYS A 349 -15.00 -8.75 11.87
C LYS A 349 -14.86 -8.31 13.33
N ASN A 350 -13.82 -7.53 13.64
CA ASN A 350 -13.43 -7.19 15.01
C ASN A 350 -13.70 -5.72 15.37
N ASN A 351 -14.22 -4.90 14.45
CA ASN A 351 -14.35 -3.44 14.57
C ASN A 351 -13.02 -2.77 14.98
N GLU A 352 -11.93 -3.19 14.33
CA GLU A 352 -10.57 -2.78 14.68
C GLU A 352 -9.80 -2.31 13.43
N PRO A 353 -9.90 -1.02 13.07
CA PRO A 353 -9.36 -0.48 11.83
C PRO A 353 -7.92 0.04 11.94
N ARG A 354 -7.31 0.11 13.13
CA ARG A 354 -5.98 0.74 13.33
C ARG A 354 -4.90 0.16 12.42
N ASN A 355 -4.96 -1.15 12.17
CA ASN A 355 -3.99 -1.81 11.31
C ASN A 355 -4.12 -1.41 9.82
N LEU A 356 -5.30 -1.02 9.35
CA LEU A 356 -5.49 -0.48 7.99
C LEU A 356 -4.81 0.88 7.83
N TYR A 357 -4.84 1.71 8.87
CA TYR A 357 -4.14 3.00 8.88
C TYR A 357 -2.63 2.79 8.65
N ASN A 358 -2.01 1.93 9.46
CA ASN A 358 -0.59 1.63 9.37
C ASN A 358 -0.20 0.97 8.04
N LEU A 359 -1.02 0.06 7.53
CA LEU A 359 -0.79 -0.57 6.23
C LEU A 359 -0.88 0.45 5.08
N SER A 360 -1.85 1.36 5.13
CA SER A 360 -2.02 2.42 4.12
C SER A 360 -0.81 3.34 4.05
N PHE A 361 -0.26 3.72 5.21
CA PHE A 361 0.95 4.50 5.31
C PHE A 361 2.15 3.81 4.62
N HIS A 362 2.39 2.54 4.93
CA HIS A 362 3.52 1.81 4.32
C HIS A 362 3.31 1.52 2.83
N TYR A 363 2.07 1.27 2.40
CA TYR A 363 1.80 1.10 0.97
C TYR A 363 2.01 2.42 0.21
N SER A 364 1.62 3.56 0.79
CA SER A 364 1.96 4.88 0.23
C SER A 364 3.46 5.15 0.21
N ASN A 365 4.21 4.74 1.24
CA ASN A 365 5.68 4.84 1.19
C ASN A 365 6.23 4.05 -0.01
N MET A 366 5.71 2.86 -0.30
CA MET A 366 6.12 2.12 -1.51
C MET A 366 5.78 2.88 -2.81
N ILE A 367 4.60 3.51 -2.89
CA ILE A 367 4.23 4.37 -4.03
C ILE A 367 5.21 5.53 -4.17
N GLN A 368 5.58 6.18 -3.07
CA GLN A 368 6.56 7.26 -3.09
C GLN A 368 7.94 6.77 -3.57
N GLU A 369 8.36 5.55 -3.26
CA GLU A 369 9.58 4.96 -3.84
C GLU A 369 9.45 4.74 -5.35
N TYR A 370 8.29 4.30 -5.85
CA TYR A 370 8.03 4.24 -7.30
C TYR A 370 8.08 5.62 -7.96
N VAL A 371 7.52 6.64 -7.30
CA VAL A 371 7.56 8.03 -7.78
C VAL A 371 9.01 8.53 -7.85
N LYS A 372 9.82 8.27 -6.83
CA LYS A 372 11.25 8.65 -6.80
C LYS A 372 12.07 7.98 -7.90
N ALA A 373 11.67 6.78 -8.32
CA ALA A 373 12.32 5.98 -9.36
C ALA A 373 11.67 6.13 -10.74
N ASP A 374 10.75 7.10 -10.93
CA ASP A 374 10.03 7.36 -12.18
C ASP A 374 9.29 6.14 -12.76
N ARG A 375 8.79 5.26 -11.87
CA ARG A 375 7.97 4.09 -12.20
C ARG A 375 6.48 4.45 -12.24
N VAL A 376 6.11 5.22 -13.26
CA VAL A 376 4.73 5.70 -13.50
C VAL A 376 3.73 4.54 -13.61
N ASP A 377 4.13 3.46 -14.28
CA ASP A 377 3.35 2.22 -14.44
C ASP A 377 2.95 1.62 -13.09
N MET A 378 3.91 1.47 -12.18
CA MET A 378 3.70 0.89 -10.86
C MET A 378 2.90 1.81 -9.94
N ALA A 379 3.16 3.12 -9.98
CA ALA A 379 2.39 4.09 -9.22
C ALA A 379 0.91 4.09 -9.66
N LYS A 380 0.63 4.13 -10.98
CA LYS A 380 -0.73 4.03 -11.54
C LYS A 380 -1.44 2.75 -11.10
N TYR A 381 -0.75 1.60 -11.13
CA TYR A 381 -1.29 0.35 -10.61
C TYR A 381 -1.67 0.43 -9.13
N CYS A 382 -0.79 0.98 -8.29
CA CYS A 382 -1.06 1.10 -6.85
C CYS A 382 -2.20 2.07 -6.54
N TYR A 383 -2.34 3.18 -7.27
CA TYR A 383 -3.47 4.09 -7.15
C TYR A 383 -4.81 3.41 -7.46
N ASP A 384 -4.88 2.60 -8.53
CA ASP A 384 -6.06 1.77 -8.84
C ASP A 384 -6.42 0.85 -7.66
N LYS A 385 -5.42 0.24 -7.02
CA LYS A 385 -5.63 -0.62 -5.85
C LYS A 385 -6.10 0.15 -4.62
N PHE A 386 -5.56 1.33 -4.35
CA PHE A 386 -6.07 2.20 -3.28
C PHE A 386 -7.54 2.52 -3.49
N LYS A 387 -7.94 2.91 -4.71
CA LYS A 387 -9.34 3.16 -5.06
C LYS A 387 -10.21 1.92 -4.88
N PHE A 388 -9.74 0.76 -5.35
CA PHE A 388 -10.44 -0.51 -5.16
C PHE A 388 -10.71 -0.81 -3.68
N TYR A 389 -9.69 -0.66 -2.82
CA TYR A 389 -9.82 -0.93 -1.39
C TYR A 389 -10.63 0.13 -0.65
N ALA A 390 -10.52 1.40 -1.02
CA ALA A 390 -11.37 2.46 -0.47
C ALA A 390 -12.86 2.15 -0.71
N ASN A 391 -13.21 1.74 -1.93
CA ASN A 391 -14.58 1.34 -2.27
C ASN A 391 -15.07 0.12 -1.47
N ASP A 392 -14.19 -0.86 -1.24
CA ASP A 392 -14.53 -2.03 -0.42
C ASP A 392 -14.73 -1.64 1.06
N ILE A 393 -13.89 -0.75 1.59
CA ILE A 393 -14.02 -0.22 2.96
C ILE A 393 -15.32 0.56 3.11
N TYR A 394 -15.69 1.44 2.17
CA TYR A 394 -16.95 2.17 2.20
C TYR A 394 -18.18 1.28 2.29
N LYS A 395 -18.24 0.23 1.46
CA LYS A 395 -19.36 -0.74 1.48
C LYS A 395 -19.55 -1.39 2.85
N ASN A 396 -18.48 -1.53 3.62
CA ASN A 396 -18.50 -2.13 4.94
C ASN A 396 -18.64 -1.08 6.07
N ALA A 397 -18.38 0.21 5.79
CA ALA A 397 -18.39 1.30 6.77
C ALA A 397 -19.80 1.67 7.26
N GLU A 398 -20.85 1.40 6.48
CA GLU A 398 -22.25 1.60 6.90
C GLU A 398 -22.59 0.90 8.22
N ARG A 399 -21.99 -0.29 8.45
CA ARG A 399 -22.16 -1.07 9.68
C ARG A 399 -21.07 -0.81 10.73
N ASN A 400 -19.97 -0.15 10.34
CA ASN A 400 -18.84 0.16 11.21
C ASN A 400 -18.31 1.57 10.89
N PRO A 401 -18.86 2.62 11.51
CA PRO A 401 -18.51 4.01 11.20
C PRO A 401 -17.02 4.36 11.36
N SER A 402 -16.30 3.60 12.19
CA SER A 402 -14.84 3.73 12.37
C SER A 402 -14.04 3.52 11.07
N LEU A 403 -14.62 2.85 10.07
CA LEU A 403 -14.01 2.59 8.77
C LEU A 403 -14.03 3.82 7.83
N TYR A 404 -14.92 4.79 8.03
CA TYR A 404 -14.93 6.02 7.22
C TYR A 404 -13.62 6.78 7.33
N PHE A 405 -13.04 6.84 8.54
CA PHE A 405 -11.75 7.47 8.80
C PHE A 405 -10.58 6.82 8.04
N ILE A 406 -10.68 5.52 7.71
CA ILE A 406 -9.65 4.84 6.91
C ILE A 406 -9.66 5.33 5.47
N VAL A 407 -10.82 5.69 4.92
CA VAL A 407 -10.85 6.28 3.57
C VAL A 407 -10.22 7.67 3.57
N ASP A 408 -10.49 8.48 4.60
CA ASP A 408 -9.82 9.76 4.79
C ASP A 408 -8.30 9.54 4.86
N THR A 409 -7.85 8.51 5.57
CA THR A 409 -6.43 8.13 5.63
C THR A 409 -5.87 7.76 4.26
N LEU A 410 -6.54 6.90 3.48
CA LEU A 410 -6.10 6.52 2.14
C LEU A 410 -5.97 7.76 1.23
N THR A 411 -6.95 8.66 1.29
CA THR A 411 -6.96 9.91 0.53
C THR A 411 -5.78 10.81 0.93
N PHE A 412 -5.51 10.94 2.23
CA PHE A 412 -4.37 11.70 2.74
C PHE A 412 -3.04 11.12 2.27
N GLU A 413 -2.92 9.79 2.32
CA GLU A 413 -1.72 9.08 1.88
C GLU A 413 -1.44 9.26 0.38
N LEU A 414 -2.48 9.32 -0.46
CA LEU A 414 -2.35 9.63 -1.89
C LEU A 414 -2.12 11.13 -2.16
N ARG A 415 -2.65 12.03 -1.33
CA ARG A 415 -2.33 13.48 -1.39
C ARG A 415 -0.82 13.70 -1.27
N LYS A 416 -0.15 13.03 -0.31
CA LYS A 416 1.31 13.11 -0.17
C LYS A 416 2.04 12.64 -1.43
N CYS A 417 1.57 11.55 -2.04
CA CYS A 417 2.12 11.07 -3.31
C CYS A 417 1.93 12.10 -4.43
N GLN A 418 0.79 12.78 -4.52
CA GLN A 418 0.55 13.81 -5.54
C GLN A 418 1.46 15.03 -5.40
N VAL A 419 1.70 15.48 -4.16
CA VAL A 419 2.67 16.54 -3.90
C VAL A 419 4.06 16.12 -4.39
N LEU A 420 4.50 14.90 -4.07
CA LEU A 420 5.79 14.38 -4.50
C LEU A 420 5.88 14.21 -6.03
N ILE A 421 4.81 13.74 -6.68
CA ILE A 421 4.71 13.61 -8.15
C ILE A 421 4.90 14.98 -8.81
N HIS A 422 4.26 16.01 -8.26
CA HIS A 422 4.44 17.39 -8.72
C HIS A 422 5.89 17.84 -8.58
N GLU A 423 6.48 17.67 -7.40
CA GLU A 423 7.88 18.06 -7.10
C GLU A 423 8.89 17.33 -8.00
N LYS A 424 8.56 16.12 -8.43
CA LYS A 424 9.37 15.33 -9.38
C LYS A 424 9.20 15.74 -10.84
N GLY A 425 8.21 16.57 -11.16
CA GLY A 425 7.99 17.05 -12.52
C GLY A 425 7.47 15.97 -13.47
N TRP A 426 6.61 15.07 -12.98
CA TRP A 426 5.88 14.14 -13.84
C TRP A 426 4.99 14.88 -14.85
N SER A 427 4.57 14.19 -15.91
CA SER A 427 3.71 14.79 -16.92
C SER A 427 2.38 15.25 -16.33
N GLU A 428 1.86 16.37 -16.81
CA GLU A 428 0.57 16.90 -16.32
C GLU A 428 -0.58 15.93 -16.60
N GLU A 429 -0.50 15.19 -17.71
CA GLU A 429 -1.46 14.13 -18.07
C GLU A 429 -1.47 13.01 -17.02
N ASP A 430 -0.31 12.44 -16.69
CA ASP A 430 -0.21 11.39 -15.68
C ASP A 430 -0.66 11.88 -14.30
N GLN A 431 -0.26 13.10 -13.92
CA GLN A 431 -0.65 13.70 -12.65
C GLN A 431 -2.17 13.90 -12.56
N MET A 432 -2.79 14.35 -13.65
CA MET A 432 -4.23 14.60 -13.74
C MET A 432 -5.02 13.28 -13.72
N ASP A 433 -4.55 12.24 -14.41
CA ASP A 433 -5.13 10.90 -14.33
C ASP A 433 -5.17 10.36 -12.91
N LEU A 434 -4.05 10.49 -12.19
CA LEU A 434 -3.94 10.06 -10.79
C LEU A 434 -4.81 10.92 -9.86
N LEU A 435 -4.97 12.22 -10.17
CA LEU A 435 -5.84 13.11 -9.41
C LEU A 435 -7.31 12.69 -9.56
N LYS A 436 -7.75 12.37 -10.78
CA LYS A 436 -9.11 11.86 -11.03
C LYS A 436 -9.43 10.60 -10.23
N LEU A 437 -8.44 9.75 -9.94
CA LEU A 437 -8.63 8.58 -9.07
C LEU A 437 -8.85 8.98 -7.60
N ILE A 438 -8.11 9.98 -7.09
CA ILE A 438 -8.30 10.53 -5.74
C ILE A 438 -9.66 11.21 -5.60
N LEU A 439 -10.09 11.93 -6.63
CA LEU A 439 -11.37 12.62 -6.65
C LEU A 439 -12.55 11.65 -6.52
N GLN A 440 -12.41 10.40 -6.96
CA GLN A 440 -13.47 9.39 -6.86
C GLN A 440 -13.55 8.70 -5.50
N LEU A 441 -12.64 8.99 -4.57
CA LEU A 441 -12.62 8.36 -3.25
C LEU A 441 -13.72 8.86 -2.32
N ASP A 442 -14.38 9.98 -2.62
CA ASP A 442 -15.51 10.49 -1.82
C ASP A 442 -16.86 9.88 -2.22
N LYS A 443 -16.94 9.22 -3.40
CA LYS A 443 -18.16 8.73 -4.06
C LYS A 443 -18.11 7.19 -4.23
N PRO A 444 -18.59 6.39 -3.25
CA PRO A 444 -18.60 4.94 -3.41
C PRO A 444 -19.60 4.48 -4.49
N PRO A 445 -19.23 3.55 -5.39
CA PRO A 445 -20.09 3.09 -6.48
C PRO A 445 -21.29 2.28 -5.96
N GLY A 446 -22.49 2.68 -6.38
CA GLY A 446 -23.75 1.99 -6.05
C GLY A 446 -24.50 2.50 -4.81
N TYR A 447 -23.99 3.55 -4.15
CA TYR A 447 -24.72 4.27 -3.11
C TYR A 447 -25.47 5.45 -3.74
N SER A 448 -26.79 5.51 -3.57
CA SER A 448 -27.48 6.80 -3.70
C SER A 448 -27.08 7.63 -2.49
N LYS A 449 -26.66 8.88 -2.72
CA LYS A 449 -26.39 9.85 -1.63
C LYS A 449 -27.60 10.07 -0.71
N ASP A 450 -28.79 9.58 -1.09
CA ASP A 450 -30.01 9.58 -0.30
C ASP A 450 -29.98 8.62 0.91
N GLY A 451 -29.13 7.58 0.90
CA GLY A 451 -29.01 6.58 1.96
C GLY A 451 -27.83 6.78 2.92
N VAL A 452 -26.95 7.75 2.64
CA VAL A 452 -25.81 8.09 3.48
C VAL A 452 -26.21 9.26 4.39
N ASP A 453 -25.96 9.13 5.69
CA ASP A 453 -26.33 10.12 6.69
C ASP A 453 -25.83 11.51 6.23
N LYS A 454 -26.73 12.51 6.12
CA LYS A 454 -26.42 13.84 5.54
C LYS A 454 -25.24 14.54 6.23
N GLY A 455 -24.93 14.15 7.47
CA GLY A 455 -23.73 14.58 8.19
C GLY A 455 -22.40 14.13 7.57
N ILE A 456 -22.35 12.94 6.94
CA ILE A 456 -21.15 12.36 6.31
C ILE A 456 -20.91 12.97 4.91
N LEU A 457 -21.98 13.33 4.19
CA LEU A 457 -21.92 14.01 2.89
C LEU A 457 -21.77 15.53 2.99
N GLY A 458 -22.02 16.13 4.17
CA GLY A 458 -21.93 17.57 4.42
C GLY A 458 -20.59 18.00 5.05
N GLY A 459 -20.64 18.95 5.99
CA GLY A 459 -19.46 19.55 6.64
C GLY A 459 -18.48 18.62 7.40
N ASN A 460 -18.81 17.33 7.57
CA ASN A 460 -17.91 16.34 8.19
C ASN A 460 -17.25 15.36 7.20
N ASN A 461 -17.36 15.59 5.89
CA ASN A 461 -16.64 14.79 4.89
C ASN A 461 -15.12 15.03 4.99
N GLY A 462 -14.38 14.09 5.58
CA GLY A 462 -12.93 14.17 5.75
C GLY A 462 -12.17 14.08 4.42
N THR A 463 -12.62 13.22 3.51
CA THR A 463 -12.05 13.03 2.19
C THR A 463 -12.11 14.31 1.36
N ARG A 464 -13.27 15.00 1.34
CA ARG A 464 -13.42 16.30 0.68
C ARG A 464 -12.46 17.34 1.28
N ARG A 465 -12.30 17.34 2.60
CA ARG A 465 -11.37 18.24 3.27
C ARG A 465 -9.92 18.05 2.81
N ILE A 466 -9.50 16.80 2.63
CA ILE A 466 -8.16 16.47 2.14
C ILE A 466 -7.99 16.88 0.68
N GLN A 467 -9.02 16.68 -0.16
CA GLN A 467 -9.03 17.14 -1.55
C GLN A 467 -8.90 18.67 -1.65
N ILE A 468 -9.63 19.42 -0.82
CA ILE A 468 -9.44 20.88 -0.71
C ILE A 468 -8.00 21.20 -0.32
N GLY A 469 -7.45 20.51 0.69
CA GLY A 469 -6.04 20.68 1.08
C GLY A 469 -5.03 20.37 -0.04
N LEU A 470 -5.38 19.55 -1.03
CA LEU A 470 -4.58 19.33 -2.24
C LEU A 470 -4.77 20.45 -3.27
N ALA A 471 -5.98 21.02 -3.39
CA ALA A 471 -6.23 22.21 -4.21
C ALA A 471 -5.44 23.42 -3.70
N LEU A 472 -5.36 23.63 -2.38
CA LEU A 472 -4.54 24.68 -1.78
C LEU A 472 -3.07 24.56 -2.17
N PHE A 473 -2.53 23.34 -2.15
CA PHE A 473 -1.18 23.07 -2.64
C PHE A 473 -1.04 23.48 -4.11
N TYR A 474 -1.94 23.04 -5.00
CA TYR A 474 -1.87 23.39 -6.42
C TYR A 474 -1.97 24.89 -6.69
N LEU A 475 -2.79 25.62 -5.93
CA LEU A 475 -2.85 27.08 -6.01
C LEU A 475 -1.53 27.72 -5.58
N SER A 476 -0.88 27.21 -4.54
CA SER A 476 0.41 27.74 -4.06
C SER A 476 1.55 27.58 -5.07
N VAL A 477 1.45 26.60 -5.97
CA VAL A 477 2.43 26.33 -7.04
C VAL A 477 1.93 26.79 -8.43
N ASP A 478 0.89 27.63 -8.47
CA ASP A 478 0.30 28.22 -9.68
C ASP A 478 -0.19 27.18 -10.72
N LYS A 479 -0.62 26.00 -10.25
CA LYS A 479 -1.24 24.94 -11.06
C LYS A 479 -2.76 25.00 -10.99
N LYS A 480 -3.32 26.11 -11.51
CA LYS A 480 -4.75 26.40 -11.45
C LYS A 480 -5.63 25.31 -12.05
N ASP A 481 -5.24 24.69 -13.16
CA ASP A 481 -6.03 23.64 -13.82
C ASP A 481 -6.33 22.44 -12.89
N PHE A 482 -5.37 22.06 -12.03
CA PHE A 482 -5.55 20.99 -11.05
C PHE A 482 -6.45 21.42 -9.89
N ALA A 483 -6.33 22.68 -9.44
CA ALA A 483 -7.22 23.23 -8.44
C ALA A 483 -8.67 23.35 -8.96
N SER A 484 -8.83 23.77 -10.22
CA SER A 484 -10.12 23.83 -10.92
C SER A 484 -10.75 22.45 -11.05
N ALA A 485 -9.99 21.41 -11.42
CA ALA A 485 -10.51 20.04 -11.49
C ALA A 485 -11.07 19.54 -10.13
N ILE A 486 -10.43 19.91 -9.02
CA ILE A 486 -10.93 19.59 -7.67
C ILE A 486 -12.18 20.41 -7.34
N ALA A 487 -12.18 21.70 -7.69
CA ALA A 487 -13.33 22.57 -7.47
C ALA A 487 -14.57 22.11 -8.27
N GLU A 488 -14.40 21.78 -9.55
CA GLU A 488 -15.45 21.25 -10.42
C GLU A 488 -16.04 19.94 -9.90
N ASP A 489 -15.21 19.00 -9.42
CA ASP A 489 -15.70 17.76 -8.80
C ASP A 489 -16.50 18.04 -7.51
N TYR A 490 -16.11 19.07 -6.74
CA TYR A 490 -16.86 19.50 -5.56
C TYR A 490 -18.20 20.15 -5.96
N LEU A 491 -18.26 20.87 -7.07
CA LEU A 491 -19.52 21.44 -7.57
C LEU A 491 -20.57 20.38 -7.91
N ASP A 492 -20.19 19.14 -8.19
CA ASP A 492 -21.18 18.07 -8.37
C ASP A 492 -22.02 17.81 -7.10
N ASP A 493 -21.55 18.25 -5.93
CA ASP A 493 -22.34 18.20 -4.70
C ASP A 493 -23.51 19.20 -4.69
N LEU A 494 -23.51 20.25 -5.54
CA LEU A 494 -24.67 21.16 -5.70
C LEU A 494 -25.94 20.44 -6.14
N ALA A 495 -25.84 19.29 -6.81
CA ALA A 495 -27.02 18.50 -7.18
C ALA A 495 -27.82 18.01 -5.94
N TYR A 496 -27.23 18.08 -4.74
CA TYR A 496 -27.79 17.54 -3.50
C TYR A 496 -28.04 18.58 -2.40
N PHE A 497 -27.61 19.82 -2.62
CA PHE A 497 -27.73 20.92 -1.65
C PHE A 497 -28.24 22.19 -2.34
N ASP A 498 -29.09 22.96 -1.67
CA ASP A 498 -29.37 24.33 -2.09
C ASP A 498 -28.09 25.19 -1.98
N GLU A 499 -28.03 26.29 -2.74
CA GLU A 499 -26.86 27.17 -2.83
C GLU A 499 -26.36 27.62 -1.44
N LYS A 500 -27.29 27.98 -0.54
CA LYS A 500 -26.97 28.46 0.80
C LYS A 500 -26.34 27.34 1.64
N SER A 501 -26.91 26.15 1.60
CA SER A 501 -26.37 24.96 2.28
C SER A 501 -24.99 24.56 1.72
N PHE A 502 -24.81 24.62 0.40
CA PHE A 502 -23.53 24.35 -0.25
C PHE A 502 -22.44 25.33 0.21
N LYS A 503 -22.71 26.65 0.12
CA LYS A 503 -21.81 27.70 0.61
C LYS A 503 -21.47 27.52 2.09
N ALA A 504 -22.44 27.13 2.92
CA ALA A 504 -22.21 26.86 4.34
C ALA A 504 -21.28 25.65 4.58
N ASN A 505 -21.46 24.57 3.80
CA ASN A 505 -20.60 23.38 3.87
C ASN A 505 -19.16 23.68 3.46
N VAL A 506 -18.97 24.38 2.33
CA VAL A 506 -17.64 24.82 1.86
C VAL A 506 -16.93 25.64 2.93
N ASN A 507 -17.63 26.63 3.51
CA ASN A 507 -17.08 27.47 4.57
C ASN A 507 -16.71 26.67 5.82
N THR A 508 -17.52 25.69 6.19
CA THR A 508 -17.23 24.79 7.31
C THR A 508 -15.96 23.98 7.06
N GLN A 509 -15.81 23.39 5.87
CA GLN A 509 -14.61 22.62 5.52
C GLN A 509 -13.34 23.50 5.52
N CYS A 510 -13.43 24.70 4.95
CA CYS A 510 -12.32 25.67 4.94
C CYS A 510 -11.96 26.15 6.36
N PHE A 511 -12.97 26.39 7.21
CA PHE A 511 -12.74 26.75 8.61
C PHE A 511 -12.04 25.63 9.38
N LEU A 512 -12.46 24.37 9.19
CA LEU A 512 -11.82 23.24 9.84
C LEU A 512 -10.36 23.08 9.37
N LEU A 513 -10.07 23.25 8.08
CA LEU A 513 -8.70 23.28 7.56
C LEU A 513 -7.84 24.38 8.20
N SER A 514 -8.41 25.56 8.46
CA SER A 514 -7.66 26.69 9.03
C SER A 514 -7.19 26.44 10.46
N ILE A 515 -7.93 25.62 11.24
CA ILE A 515 -7.62 25.33 12.65
C ILE A 515 -6.70 24.12 12.86
N PHE A 516 -6.64 23.16 11.93
CA PHE A 516 -5.79 21.98 12.10
C PHE A 516 -4.30 22.36 12.10
N GLY A 517 -3.53 21.82 13.04
CA GLY A 517 -2.10 22.13 13.20
C GLY A 517 -1.22 20.90 12.99
N PRO A 518 0.10 21.11 12.79
CA PRO A 518 1.05 20.03 12.49
C PRO A 518 1.40 19.15 13.71
N THR A 519 1.07 19.58 14.92
CA THR A 519 1.55 18.99 16.18
C THR A 519 0.87 17.67 16.55
N PHE A 520 1.70 16.72 16.95
CA PHE A 520 1.34 15.40 17.45
C PHE A 520 1.25 15.44 18.98
N TRP A 521 0.09 15.11 19.57
CA TRP A 521 -0.12 15.20 21.04
C TRP A 521 -0.11 13.83 21.76
N GLU A 522 -0.08 12.70 21.06
CA GLU A 522 -0.15 11.34 21.65
C GLU A 522 1.08 10.50 21.28
N ASP A 523 1.67 9.79 22.25
CA ASP A 523 2.97 9.09 22.10
C ASP A 523 2.92 7.81 21.22
N THR A 524 1.74 7.29 20.87
CA THR A 524 1.58 6.18 19.90
C THR A 524 0.27 6.29 19.12
N ASP A 525 0.35 6.13 17.79
CA ASP A 525 -0.72 6.17 16.78
C ASP A 525 -1.55 7.48 16.75
N ARG A 526 -1.14 8.51 16.02
CA ARG A 526 -1.43 8.78 14.58
C ARG A 526 -2.91 8.82 14.19
N GLY A 527 -3.84 8.58 15.13
CA GLY A 527 -5.29 8.57 14.95
C GLY A 527 -6.00 9.90 15.24
N ASN A 528 -5.35 11.04 15.02
CA ASN A 528 -5.94 12.36 15.29
C ASN A 528 -5.97 13.25 14.04
N LEU A 529 -6.80 14.30 14.10
CA LEU A 529 -7.18 15.27 13.05
C LEU A 529 -6.04 15.90 12.20
N ASN A 530 -4.78 15.57 12.45
CA ASN A 530 -3.60 16.02 11.72
C ASN A 530 -3.57 15.54 10.25
N ILE A 531 -4.28 14.47 9.88
CA ILE A 531 -4.42 14.09 8.45
C ILE A 531 -5.12 15.19 7.63
N TYR A 532 -5.83 16.10 8.29
CA TYR A 532 -6.48 17.25 7.67
C TYR A 532 -5.59 18.50 7.66
N PHE A 533 -4.36 18.44 8.15
CA PHE A 533 -3.45 19.58 8.11
C PHE A 533 -3.00 19.86 6.67
N ALA A 534 -3.14 21.12 6.26
CA ALA A 534 -2.55 21.66 5.04
C ALA A 534 -1.67 22.88 5.39
N PRO A 535 -0.41 22.92 4.94
CA PRO A 535 0.46 24.07 5.18
C PRO A 535 -0.01 25.34 4.46
N GLU A 536 -0.60 25.21 3.27
CA GLU A 536 -0.99 26.32 2.37
C GLU A 536 -2.30 27.00 2.77
N LYS A 537 -2.46 27.32 4.06
CA LYS A 537 -3.70 27.93 4.60
C LYS A 537 -3.99 29.31 4.04
N ASP A 538 -2.97 30.00 3.56
CA ASP A 538 -3.08 31.30 2.89
C ASP A 538 -3.86 31.22 1.57
N GLN A 539 -3.94 30.04 0.95
CA GLN A 539 -4.70 29.82 -0.29
C GLN A 539 -6.19 29.54 -0.08
N LEU A 540 -6.67 29.49 1.18
CA LEU A 540 -8.07 29.17 1.49
C LEU A 540 -9.05 30.15 0.84
N ASP A 541 -8.73 31.44 0.85
CA ASP A 541 -9.60 32.46 0.24
C ASP A 541 -9.55 32.37 -1.28
N SER A 542 -8.36 32.19 -1.89
CA SER A 542 -8.20 31.94 -3.32
C SER A 542 -9.02 30.74 -3.81
N PHE A 543 -9.06 29.65 -3.03
CA PHE A 543 -9.85 28.47 -3.37
C PHE A 543 -11.36 28.74 -3.30
N LYS A 544 -11.82 29.49 -2.30
CA LYS A 544 -13.24 29.88 -2.20
C LYS A 544 -13.67 30.75 -3.37
N GLU A 545 -12.86 31.73 -3.73
CA GLU A 545 -13.10 32.59 -4.88
C GLU A 545 -13.24 31.74 -6.15
N LEU A 546 -12.27 30.85 -6.43
CA LEU A 546 -12.32 29.92 -7.56
C LEU A 546 -13.59 29.06 -7.56
N LEU A 547 -13.92 28.44 -6.42
CA LEU A 547 -15.06 27.54 -6.33
C LEU A 547 -16.39 28.28 -6.50
N PHE A 548 -16.54 29.47 -5.92
CA PHE A 548 -17.78 30.24 -6.02
C PHE A 548 -17.94 30.88 -7.40
N GLU A 549 -16.86 31.32 -8.05
CA GLU A 549 -16.92 31.78 -9.45
C GLU A 549 -17.37 30.65 -10.39
N LEU A 550 -16.80 29.44 -10.23
CA LEU A 550 -17.24 28.27 -11.00
C LEU A 550 -18.69 27.86 -10.69
N MET A 551 -19.14 28.04 -9.44
CA MET A 551 -20.52 27.79 -9.03
C MET A 551 -21.48 28.77 -9.68
N ASP A 552 -21.19 30.08 -9.62
CA ASP A 552 -22.03 31.14 -10.18
C ASP A 552 -22.17 30.93 -11.70
N ASN A 553 -21.07 30.65 -12.41
CA ASN A 553 -21.09 30.28 -13.83
C ASN A 553 -21.96 29.04 -14.12
N ARG A 554 -21.89 28.01 -13.26
CA ARG A 554 -22.70 26.79 -13.40
C ARG A 554 -24.19 27.06 -13.12
N LEU A 555 -24.51 27.92 -12.16
CA LEU A 555 -25.88 28.34 -11.85
C LEU A 555 -26.48 29.17 -12.98
N GLU A 556 -25.74 30.13 -13.54
CA GLU A 556 -26.17 30.90 -14.72
C GLU A 556 -26.48 29.99 -15.91
N THR A 557 -25.63 29.01 -16.17
CA THR A 557 -25.84 28.02 -17.24
C THR A 557 -27.11 27.19 -16.98
N LEU A 558 -27.34 26.78 -15.72
CA LEU A 558 -28.51 26.00 -15.33
C LEU A 558 -29.82 26.81 -15.32
N GLU A 559 -29.77 28.08 -14.94
CA GLU A 559 -30.93 28.99 -14.99
C GLU A 559 -31.39 29.23 -16.41
N ARG A 560 -30.43 29.42 -17.32
CA ARG A 560 -30.69 29.43 -18.76
C ARG A 560 -31.41 28.16 -19.18
N ASP A 561 -30.86 26.99 -18.84
CA ASP A 561 -31.45 25.69 -19.22
C ASP A 561 -32.86 25.48 -18.65
N VAL A 562 -33.17 25.94 -17.42
CA VAL A 562 -34.52 25.82 -16.81
C VAL A 562 -35.58 26.65 -17.55
N GLN A 563 -35.23 27.84 -18.03
CA GLN A 563 -36.13 28.67 -18.85
C GLN A 563 -36.46 27.99 -20.19
N PHE A 564 -35.49 27.31 -20.80
CA PHE A 564 -35.71 26.52 -22.03
C PHE A 564 -36.55 25.25 -21.77
N LEU A 565 -36.26 24.53 -20.68
CA LEU A 565 -37.05 23.35 -20.30
C LEU A 565 -38.53 23.73 -20.02
N SER A 566 -38.78 24.94 -19.52
CA SER A 566 -40.12 25.47 -19.27
C SER A 566 -40.92 25.75 -20.55
N LEU A 567 -40.26 26.27 -21.58
CA LEU A 567 -40.84 26.43 -22.93
C LEU A 567 -41.19 25.07 -23.55
N GLU A 568 -40.29 24.09 -23.43
CA GLU A 568 -40.50 22.74 -23.95
C GLU A 568 -41.64 22.01 -23.21
N ALA A 569 -41.75 22.21 -21.91
CA ALA A 569 -42.85 21.69 -21.10
C ALA A 569 -44.21 22.32 -21.50
N ASP A 570 -44.24 23.63 -21.78
CA ASP A 570 -45.44 24.33 -22.26
C ASP A 570 -45.89 23.79 -23.63
N LYS A 571 -44.96 23.53 -24.56
CA LYS A 571 -45.25 22.88 -25.85
C LYS A 571 -45.97 21.55 -25.69
N LEU A 572 -45.47 20.68 -24.81
CA LEU A 572 -46.12 19.39 -24.53
C LEU A 572 -47.50 19.57 -23.87
N MET A 573 -47.67 20.59 -23.01
CA MET A 573 -48.98 20.94 -22.46
C MET A 573 -49.97 21.43 -23.53
N GLN A 574 -49.51 22.19 -24.52
CA GLN A 574 -50.35 22.62 -25.64
C GLN A 574 -50.71 21.46 -26.56
N LYS A 575 -49.77 20.57 -26.85
CA LYS A 575 -50.04 19.33 -27.60
C LYS A 575 -51.12 18.50 -26.92
N ARG A 576 -51.07 18.41 -25.58
CA ARG A 576 -52.10 17.78 -24.76
C ARG A 576 -53.46 18.47 -24.87
N GLN A 577 -53.49 19.80 -24.87
CA GLN A 577 -54.73 20.58 -25.02
C GLN A 577 -55.35 20.43 -26.42
N LYS A 578 -54.53 20.43 -27.48
CA LYS A 578 -54.99 20.22 -28.87
C LYS A 578 -55.52 18.80 -29.12
N GLN A 579 -55.13 17.83 -28.29
CA GLN A 579 -55.54 16.43 -28.37
C GLN A 579 -56.54 16.01 -27.28
N ASP A 580 -57.37 16.94 -26.79
CA ASP A 580 -58.44 16.65 -25.80
C ASP A 580 -57.93 15.93 -24.53
N GLY A 581 -56.70 16.24 -24.10
CA GLY A 581 -56.08 15.71 -22.90
C GLY A 581 -55.09 14.56 -23.11
N TYR A 582 -54.92 14.07 -24.35
CA TYR A 582 -54.07 12.92 -24.68
C TYR A 582 -52.61 13.31 -24.99
N LEU A 583 -51.67 12.48 -24.52
CA LEU A 583 -50.24 12.47 -24.86
C LEU A 583 -49.84 11.00 -25.05
N ASN A 584 -48.93 10.70 -25.98
CA ASN A 584 -48.35 9.35 -26.08
C ASN A 584 -47.40 9.08 -24.90
N ASP A 585 -47.05 7.81 -24.67
CA ASP A 585 -46.25 7.41 -23.50
C ASP A 585 -44.86 8.09 -23.45
N ALA A 586 -44.22 8.29 -24.61
CA ALA A 586 -42.92 8.95 -24.71
C ALA A 586 -43.00 10.45 -24.37
N ASP A 587 -44.02 11.15 -24.88
CA ASP A 587 -44.26 12.57 -24.62
C ASP A 587 -44.70 12.80 -23.17
N LYS A 588 -45.42 11.85 -22.58
CA LYS A 588 -45.81 11.88 -21.16
C LYS A 588 -44.60 11.69 -20.24
N GLU A 589 -43.73 10.73 -20.54
CA GLU A 589 -42.48 10.53 -19.79
C GLU A 589 -41.55 11.75 -19.91
N ARG A 590 -41.44 12.32 -21.11
CA ARG A 590 -40.70 13.57 -21.34
C ARG A 590 -41.30 14.75 -20.58
N MET A 591 -42.63 14.90 -20.55
CA MET A 591 -43.30 15.94 -19.75
C MET A 591 -43.05 15.78 -18.25
N GLU A 592 -43.12 14.56 -17.73
CA GLU A 592 -42.87 14.28 -16.30
C GLU A 592 -41.39 14.52 -15.92
N ASP A 593 -40.44 14.21 -16.82
CA ASP A 593 -39.01 14.49 -16.63
C ASP A 593 -38.70 15.99 -16.68
N LEU A 594 -39.29 16.72 -17.64
CA LEU A 594 -39.16 18.18 -17.75
C LEU A 594 -39.75 18.87 -16.52
N GLN A 595 -40.96 18.51 -16.10
CA GLN A 595 -41.58 19.06 -14.88
C GLN A 595 -40.76 18.78 -13.64
N ARG A 596 -40.19 17.57 -13.51
CA ARG A 596 -39.29 17.23 -12.40
C ARG A 596 -38.02 18.10 -12.39
N LYS A 597 -37.41 18.35 -13.57
CA LYS A 597 -36.21 19.18 -13.71
C LYS A 597 -36.48 20.67 -13.41
N ILE A 598 -37.66 21.17 -13.75
CA ILE A 598 -38.11 22.54 -13.48
C ILE A 598 -38.40 22.71 -11.98
N SER A 599 -39.27 21.87 -11.40
CA SER A 599 -39.69 21.98 -9.99
C SER A 599 -38.54 21.75 -8.99
N ALA A 600 -37.49 21.02 -9.36
CA ALA A 600 -36.31 20.87 -8.52
C ALA A 600 -35.47 22.16 -8.40
N ARG A 601 -35.78 23.21 -9.19
CA ARG A 601 -34.90 24.38 -9.41
C ARG A 601 -35.64 25.72 -9.37
N GLU A 602 -36.92 25.76 -9.02
CA GLU A 602 -37.63 27.03 -8.76
C GLU A 602 -36.99 27.76 -7.57
N LYS A 603 -36.51 28.99 -7.80
CA LYS A 603 -36.10 29.91 -6.74
C LYS A 603 -37.31 30.31 -5.88
N SER A 604 -37.07 30.63 -4.61
CA SER A 604 -38.09 31.22 -3.74
C SER A 604 -38.57 32.57 -4.28
N ASP A 605 -39.89 32.81 -4.23
CA ASP A 605 -40.68 33.99 -4.69
C ASP A 605 -40.25 35.39 -4.19
N ASP A 606 -38.98 35.64 -3.88
CA ASP A 606 -38.50 36.90 -3.28
C ASP A 606 -37.96 37.92 -4.30
N ASP A 607 -38.21 37.73 -5.60
CA ASP A 607 -37.87 38.74 -6.61
C ASP A 607 -38.91 39.87 -6.65
N LYS A 608 -38.42 41.10 -6.53
CA LYS A 608 -39.24 42.30 -6.69
C LYS A 608 -39.83 42.33 -8.11
N PRO A 609 -41.09 42.74 -8.30
CA PRO A 609 -41.68 42.86 -9.62
C PRO A 609 -40.86 43.85 -10.46
N ILE A 610 -40.27 43.36 -11.54
CA ILE A 610 -39.57 44.17 -12.55
C ILE A 610 -40.65 44.76 -13.46
N ASP A 611 -40.65 46.09 -13.64
CA ASP A 611 -41.60 46.78 -14.51
C ASP A 611 -41.37 46.39 -15.98
N TRP A 612 -42.43 46.08 -16.71
CA TRP A 612 -42.37 45.77 -18.15
C TRP A 612 -41.88 46.98 -18.94
N THR A 613 -40.83 46.80 -19.74
CA THR A 613 -40.17 47.87 -20.52
C THR A 613 -40.26 47.61 -22.03
N LEU A 614 -39.78 48.59 -22.82
CA LEU A 614 -39.68 48.48 -24.28
C LEU A 614 -38.74 47.34 -24.72
N ASP A 615 -37.70 47.05 -23.94
CA ASP A 615 -36.74 45.99 -24.26
C ASP A 615 -37.40 44.61 -24.13
N HIS A 616 -38.33 44.47 -23.17
CA HIS A 616 -39.20 43.30 -23.05
C HIS A 616 -40.19 43.18 -24.20
N ASP A 617 -40.74 44.29 -24.73
CA ASP A 617 -41.58 44.26 -25.93
C ASP A 617 -40.79 43.75 -27.15
N ILE A 618 -39.51 44.16 -27.28
CA ILE A 618 -38.60 43.68 -28.35
C ILE A 618 -38.34 42.18 -28.19
N LEU A 619 -37.92 41.72 -27.01
CA LEU A 619 -37.69 40.29 -26.75
C LEU A 619 -38.94 39.45 -26.97
N TYR A 620 -40.10 39.92 -26.50
CA TYR A 620 -41.37 39.22 -26.70
C TYR A 620 -41.70 39.10 -28.19
N SER A 621 -41.42 40.14 -28.98
CA SER A 621 -41.60 40.08 -30.44
C SER A 621 -40.66 39.11 -31.15
N LEU A 622 -39.38 39.07 -30.76
CA LEU A 622 -38.39 38.13 -31.31
C LEU A 622 -38.76 36.68 -30.95
N LEU A 623 -39.18 36.45 -29.70
CA LEU A 623 -39.66 35.16 -29.21
C LEU A 623 -40.88 34.68 -29.99
N CYS A 624 -41.82 35.58 -30.29
CA CYS A 624 -43.03 35.25 -31.06
C CYS A 624 -42.75 34.83 -32.50
N ILE A 625 -41.76 35.43 -33.18
CA ILE A 625 -41.41 35.05 -34.55
C ILE A 625 -40.92 33.61 -34.60
N SER A 626 -39.96 33.27 -33.74
CA SER A 626 -39.44 31.90 -33.62
C SER A 626 -40.56 30.92 -33.23
N PHE A 627 -41.33 31.23 -32.18
CA PHE A 627 -42.35 30.30 -31.70
C PHE A 627 -43.58 30.13 -32.62
N PHE A 628 -44.05 31.18 -33.31
CA PHE A 628 -45.25 31.08 -34.16
C PHE A 628 -44.98 30.34 -35.47
N ALA A 629 -43.71 30.18 -35.87
CA ALA A 629 -43.28 29.45 -37.05
C ALA A 629 -43.73 27.99 -37.02
N ASP A 630 -43.19 27.23 -36.07
CA ASP A 630 -43.26 25.78 -36.00
C ASP A 630 -43.64 25.27 -34.59
N GLN A 631 -43.91 26.19 -33.64
CA GLN A 631 -44.15 25.90 -32.23
C GLN A 631 -42.95 25.25 -31.53
N GLU A 632 -41.75 25.51 -32.00
CA GLU A 632 -40.46 25.19 -31.39
C GLU A 632 -39.60 26.46 -31.27
N ILE A 633 -38.54 26.38 -30.48
CA ILE A 633 -37.41 27.31 -30.54
C ILE A 633 -36.18 26.42 -30.41
N ASP A 634 -35.41 26.29 -31.48
CA ASP A 634 -34.23 25.45 -31.51
C ASP A 634 -32.95 26.17 -31.03
N GLU A 635 -31.84 25.45 -30.90
CA GLU A 635 -30.57 26.04 -30.46
C GLU A 635 -29.95 27.00 -31.49
N SER A 636 -30.30 26.87 -32.78
CA SER A 636 -29.90 27.78 -33.87
C SER A 636 -30.59 29.14 -33.70
N GLU A 637 -31.90 29.14 -33.55
CA GLU A 637 -32.74 30.33 -33.38
C GLU A 637 -32.40 31.08 -32.09
N LYS A 638 -32.09 30.35 -31.03
CA LYS A 638 -31.68 30.89 -29.73
C LYS A 638 -30.43 31.77 -29.81
N GLY A 639 -29.40 31.32 -30.54
CA GLY A 639 -28.20 32.12 -30.78
C GLY A 639 -28.54 33.43 -31.50
N VAL A 640 -29.43 33.34 -32.49
CA VAL A 640 -29.85 34.48 -33.30
C VAL A 640 -30.73 35.47 -32.51
N ILE A 641 -31.60 35.00 -31.59
CA ILE A 641 -32.38 35.87 -30.70
C ILE A 641 -31.46 36.69 -29.78
N PHE A 642 -30.44 36.05 -29.20
CA PHE A 642 -29.46 36.73 -28.34
C PHE A 642 -28.68 37.80 -29.12
N GLU A 643 -28.13 37.43 -30.29
CA GLU A 643 -27.41 38.36 -31.16
C GLU A 643 -28.30 39.51 -31.64
N SER A 644 -29.55 39.21 -32.01
CA SER A 644 -30.54 40.19 -32.46
C SER A 644 -30.90 41.18 -31.36
N PHE A 645 -31.14 40.71 -30.14
CA PHE A 645 -31.45 41.58 -29.01
C PHE A 645 -30.29 42.52 -28.66
N GLY A 646 -29.05 42.03 -28.75
CA GLY A 646 -27.83 42.83 -28.56
C GLY A 646 -27.67 44.00 -29.53
N LYS A 647 -28.42 44.03 -30.65
CA LYS A 647 -28.46 45.17 -31.59
C LYS A 647 -29.30 46.34 -31.05
N PHE A 648 -30.24 46.09 -30.13
CA PHE A 648 -31.19 47.08 -29.62
C PHE A 648 -30.80 47.62 -28.24
N VAL A 649 -30.18 46.79 -27.41
CA VAL A 649 -29.73 47.16 -26.07
C VAL A 649 -28.21 47.24 -26.04
N LYS A 650 -27.68 48.34 -25.49
CA LYS A 650 -26.22 48.52 -25.36
C LYS A 650 -25.71 47.74 -24.16
N ASP A 651 -24.56 47.09 -24.31
CA ASP A 651 -23.84 46.38 -23.24
C ASP A 651 -24.63 45.22 -22.60
N VAL A 652 -25.40 44.47 -23.40
CA VAL A 652 -26.10 43.26 -22.94
C VAL A 652 -25.07 42.21 -22.47
N THR A 653 -25.12 41.87 -21.18
CA THR A 653 -24.43 40.70 -20.64
C THR A 653 -25.36 39.48 -20.69
N ASN A 654 -24.79 38.28 -20.58
CA ASN A 654 -25.60 37.05 -20.48
C ASN A 654 -26.58 37.13 -19.30
N GLU A 655 -26.14 37.70 -18.16
CA GLU A 655 -26.96 37.88 -16.97
C GLU A 655 -28.15 38.83 -17.23
N SER A 656 -27.91 40.01 -17.83
CA SER A 656 -29.00 40.96 -18.12
C SER A 656 -29.99 40.39 -19.16
N PHE A 657 -29.48 39.68 -20.16
CA PHE A 657 -30.33 39.02 -21.14
C PHE A 657 -31.21 37.94 -20.52
N ASN A 658 -30.66 37.07 -19.66
CA ASN A 658 -31.40 35.97 -19.06
C ASN A 658 -32.55 36.45 -18.14
N ILE A 659 -32.37 37.59 -17.48
CA ILE A 659 -33.42 38.23 -16.66
C ILE A 659 -34.55 38.73 -17.57
N ASP A 660 -34.22 39.55 -18.57
CA ASP A 660 -35.21 40.16 -19.47
C ASP A 660 -35.91 39.11 -20.35
N PHE A 661 -35.15 38.12 -20.84
CA PHE A 661 -35.67 36.98 -21.59
C PHE A 661 -36.61 36.18 -20.70
N GLY A 662 -36.19 35.79 -19.48
CA GLY A 662 -37.03 35.07 -18.52
C GLY A 662 -38.38 35.74 -18.23
N LEU A 663 -38.41 37.07 -18.12
CA LEU A 663 -39.65 37.85 -17.96
C LEU A 663 -40.55 37.79 -19.21
N ALA A 664 -39.96 37.91 -20.40
CA ALA A 664 -40.68 37.80 -21.67
C ALA A 664 -41.29 36.40 -21.84
N THR A 665 -40.50 35.36 -21.56
CA THR A 665 -40.93 33.95 -21.62
C THR A 665 -41.98 33.64 -20.57
N GLY A 666 -41.83 34.13 -19.34
CA GLY A 666 -42.82 34.00 -18.28
C GLY A 666 -44.17 34.59 -18.68
N LYS A 667 -44.18 35.82 -19.22
CA LYS A 667 -45.40 36.44 -19.74
C LYS A 667 -46.00 35.67 -20.91
N PHE A 668 -45.17 35.13 -21.80
CA PHE A 668 -45.62 34.31 -22.93
C PHE A 668 -46.35 33.03 -22.47
N ILE A 669 -45.81 32.37 -21.45
CA ILE A 669 -46.40 31.18 -20.82
C ILE A 669 -47.71 31.55 -20.11
N ASP A 670 -47.73 32.62 -19.32
CA ASP A 670 -48.89 33.08 -18.54
C ASP A 670 -50.13 33.40 -19.38
N LEU A 671 -49.94 33.82 -20.64
CA LEU A 671 -51.03 34.14 -21.56
C LEU A 671 -51.83 32.91 -22.01
N LYS A 672 -51.33 31.69 -21.78
CA LYS A 672 -51.98 30.36 -21.87
C LYS A 672 -52.62 29.94 -23.20
N ASN A 673 -53.00 30.88 -24.07
CA ASN A 673 -53.65 30.60 -25.35
C ASN A 673 -53.09 31.48 -26.46
N GLU A 674 -53.17 30.97 -27.68
CA GLU A 674 -52.60 31.57 -28.89
C GLU A 674 -53.18 32.96 -29.20
N GLY A 675 -54.50 33.15 -29.01
CA GLY A 675 -55.15 34.44 -29.23
C GLY A 675 -54.66 35.54 -28.27
N SER A 676 -54.42 35.21 -27.01
CA SER A 676 -53.83 36.13 -26.03
C SER A 676 -52.36 36.45 -26.34
N ARG A 677 -51.59 35.46 -26.82
CA ARG A 677 -50.18 35.63 -27.21
C ARG A 677 -50.06 36.52 -28.45
N GLN A 678 -50.88 36.28 -29.46
CA GLN A 678 -50.97 37.09 -30.67
C GLN A 678 -51.34 38.54 -30.33
N LYS A 679 -52.31 38.73 -29.44
CA LYS A 679 -52.68 40.07 -28.98
C LYS A 679 -51.54 40.79 -28.28
N GLN A 680 -50.81 40.11 -27.38
CA GLN A 680 -49.65 40.70 -26.73
C GLN A 680 -48.52 40.99 -27.74
N TYR A 681 -48.35 40.16 -28.76
CA TYR A 681 -47.41 40.40 -29.86
C TYR A 681 -47.77 41.68 -30.62
N GLU A 682 -49.03 41.83 -31.02
CA GLU A 682 -49.55 43.05 -31.68
C GLU A 682 -49.39 44.30 -30.80
N ASP A 683 -49.69 44.18 -29.50
CA ASP A 683 -49.51 45.26 -28.52
C ASP A 683 -48.02 45.64 -28.39
N SER A 684 -47.12 44.65 -28.36
CA SER A 684 -45.66 44.86 -28.28
C SER A 684 -45.14 45.56 -29.54
N LEU A 685 -45.57 45.13 -30.74
CA LEU A 685 -45.23 45.78 -32.00
C LEU A 685 -45.76 47.23 -32.07
N MET A 686 -46.96 47.47 -31.57
CA MET A 686 -47.52 48.83 -31.50
C MET A 686 -46.74 49.71 -30.53
N ASN A 687 -46.32 49.17 -29.38
CA ASN A 687 -45.49 49.89 -28.42
C ASN A 687 -44.10 50.24 -29.01
N ILE A 688 -43.47 49.27 -29.68
CA ILE A 688 -42.20 49.46 -30.41
C ILE A 688 -42.35 50.55 -31.46
N LYS A 689 -43.38 50.47 -32.32
CA LYS A 689 -43.63 51.43 -33.40
C LYS A 689 -43.93 52.86 -32.90
N ASN A 690 -44.66 52.97 -31.80
CA ASN A 690 -45.06 54.26 -31.22
C ASN A 690 -44.00 54.84 -30.26
N SER A 691 -42.90 54.14 -30.04
CA SER A 691 -41.84 54.56 -29.13
C SER A 691 -40.97 55.66 -29.75
N ASN A 692 -40.75 56.74 -28.99
CA ASN A 692 -39.80 57.79 -29.38
C ASN A 692 -38.33 57.33 -29.27
N LYS A 693 -38.06 56.14 -28.72
CA LYS A 693 -36.72 55.58 -28.54
C LYS A 693 -36.22 54.77 -29.75
N ILE A 694 -37.11 54.40 -30.68
CA ILE A 694 -36.80 53.58 -31.85
C ILE A 694 -36.98 54.43 -33.11
N ASN A 695 -35.93 54.53 -33.93
CA ASN A 695 -35.97 55.26 -35.19
C ASN A 695 -36.32 54.34 -36.38
N LEU A 696 -36.47 54.92 -37.57
CA LEU A 696 -36.82 54.16 -38.78
C LEU A 696 -35.76 53.10 -39.13
N ASP A 697 -34.48 53.39 -38.86
CA ASP A 697 -33.37 52.46 -39.11
C ASP A 697 -33.41 51.27 -38.15
N GLN A 698 -33.75 51.47 -36.88
CA GLN A 698 -33.93 50.41 -35.90
C GLN A 698 -35.19 49.57 -36.14
N LEU A 699 -36.25 50.16 -36.70
CA LEU A 699 -37.41 49.38 -37.18
C LEU A 699 -37.03 48.49 -38.36
N ASN A 700 -36.19 48.98 -39.28
CA ASN A 700 -35.65 48.15 -40.36
C ASN A 700 -34.74 47.04 -39.80
N GLU A 701 -33.91 47.35 -38.80
CA GLU A 701 -33.06 46.36 -38.13
C GLU A 701 -33.89 45.29 -37.39
N LEU A 702 -35.05 45.66 -36.83
CA LEU A 702 -35.97 44.70 -36.19
C LEU A 702 -36.59 43.76 -37.23
N LEU A 703 -37.00 44.29 -38.38
CA LEU A 703 -37.47 43.48 -39.50
C LEU A 703 -36.36 42.56 -40.03
N SER A 704 -35.14 43.05 -40.14
CA SER A 704 -33.98 42.23 -40.48
C SER A 704 -33.75 41.12 -39.45
N SER A 705 -33.90 41.42 -38.16
CA SER A 705 -33.75 40.43 -37.08
C SER A 705 -34.85 39.37 -37.13
N PHE A 706 -36.08 39.71 -37.51
CA PHE A 706 -37.13 38.71 -37.75
C PHE A 706 -36.79 37.78 -38.91
N ILE A 707 -36.22 38.34 -39.99
CA ILE A 707 -35.75 37.55 -41.13
C ILE A 707 -34.55 36.69 -40.75
N ASP A 708 -33.63 37.20 -39.94
CA ASP A 708 -32.45 36.46 -39.46
C ASP A 708 -32.89 35.26 -38.61
N ILE A 709 -33.87 35.44 -37.72
CA ILE A 709 -34.47 34.36 -36.91
C ILE A 709 -35.15 33.32 -37.80
N ALA A 710 -36.00 33.74 -38.73
CA ALA A 710 -36.69 32.82 -39.64
C ALA A 710 -35.74 32.07 -40.62
N ASN A 711 -34.53 32.58 -40.83
CA ASN A 711 -33.48 31.90 -41.61
C ASN A 711 -32.55 31.04 -40.76
N ALA A 712 -32.71 31.01 -39.44
CA ALA A 712 -31.94 30.13 -38.57
C ALA A 712 -32.33 28.67 -38.78
N ASP A 713 -33.58 28.43 -39.19
CA ASP A 713 -34.10 27.12 -39.58
C ASP A 713 -33.63 26.68 -40.98
N GLU A 714 -33.69 25.37 -41.26
CA GLU A 714 -33.32 24.83 -42.59
C GLU A 714 -34.17 25.43 -43.73
N PHE A 715 -35.39 25.92 -43.43
CA PHE A 715 -36.31 26.57 -44.37
C PHE A 715 -37.25 27.55 -43.63
N ILE A 716 -37.60 28.68 -44.25
CA ILE A 716 -38.61 29.61 -43.72
C ILE A 716 -40.01 28.98 -43.78
N HIS A 717 -40.72 28.94 -42.66
CA HIS A 717 -42.07 28.43 -42.51
C HIS A 717 -43.13 29.42 -43.04
N ASP A 718 -44.21 28.90 -43.66
CA ASP A 718 -45.30 29.73 -44.20
C ASP A 718 -45.95 30.64 -43.12
N ASN A 719 -45.92 30.23 -41.85
CA ASN A 719 -46.43 31.00 -40.71
C ASN A 719 -45.53 32.19 -40.32
N GLU A 720 -44.24 32.16 -40.64
CA GLU A 720 -43.31 33.27 -40.41
C GLU A 720 -43.46 34.36 -41.46
N VAL A 721 -43.93 33.97 -42.65
CA VAL A 721 -44.22 34.88 -43.76
C VAL A 721 -45.57 35.58 -43.58
N MET A 722 -46.52 34.94 -42.88
CA MET A 722 -47.84 35.49 -42.55
C MET A 722 -47.79 36.51 -41.42
#